data_AF-A0A534RPT1-F1
#
_entry.id   AF-A0A534RPT1-F1
#
_cell.length_a   1.000
_cell.length_b   1.000
_cell.length_c   1.000
_cell.angle_alpha   90.00
_cell.angle_beta   90.00
_cell.angle_gamma   90.00
#
_symmetry.space_group_name_H-M   'P 1'
#
loop_
_entity.id
_entity.type
_entity.pdbx_description
1 polymer ?
#
loop_
_entity_poly.entity_id
_entity_poly.type
_entity_poly.pdbx_seq_one_letter_code
_entity_poly.pdbx_strand_id
1 'polypeptide(L)'
;MRRTCPALVLLAAALLASARVGATTAADIPCDDPDPTVPCVFSGSLTVAPGSTLDFGTRAFSIGPSGILTAGEGNSLTIKAPAVRLQAGALLCTAPASGVGANVTIETTGDILLERSGPIRARIDLSAATTGGQLTLTAGGSVNSAGDLLVKGTPGDAGSISISAVGAVTLAGEVHLEAGIDGLGGDLTVSAGGAIAASGALVDSSGGLKGGSIDLEAGGDLSTGGKLDVSGNGAGSDGGFLVLNANGAITVGGRIAADGSGSPDFGGFGGDVSVSAGGNIQLNEQINAAGGAPDGEGGAIDLSAGLNIVQTQQILALGIGSDAFGGTVFATAGGLLSLGALIDLHGGSNGGGGFLGAQAGREVRALAEVDADGDGGGVLLSTAVDALAGAVVAGPVTVGGNLHAGGDLLGGQMAVEACDVDLAAGAVFASSGAQARNVFRASGQMTIDGALSALPAGTNQLTYRDPARPPLVGADAVITPTAVANVDSSLPPCGAVCGNGIVELGEQCDDGATNGTPGAACDSRCQIGVFCGSGAPATCVPCADDTNCHPLGRCGGFACLAGLCTAVTPLACDDGNPCTQDSCDAVEGCVHAPLAGAGIAGCDDENVCNGVETCAGGACVAGVPPPGDDGDLCTDDGVCDPVRGYLHTPLIGFPSVTCRFDTLDAALSGAATGDISSGLRKSLTRVLGKARAQVERAAGAHGKRQDKMLKGAGKQLGALGRLLATARQKKQVAPALGGRLGDAVAGASGALSSLHAAGGP
;
A
#
# COMPACT_ATOMS: atom_id res chain seq x y z
N MET A 1 -22.94 14.51 -25.43
CA MET A 1 -23.90 13.39 -25.39
C MET A 1 -23.17 12.19 -24.78
N ARG A 2 -23.68 11.62 -23.68
CA ARG A 2 -23.11 10.41 -23.07
C ARG A 2 -23.34 9.25 -24.06
N ARG A 3 -22.27 8.57 -24.48
CA ARG A 3 -22.37 7.39 -25.36
C ARG A 3 -22.76 6.19 -24.49
N THR A 4 -23.70 5.38 -24.97
CA THR A 4 -24.16 4.16 -24.30
C THR A 4 -23.61 2.94 -25.02
N CYS A 5 -23.44 1.84 -24.28
CA CYS A 5 -23.06 0.57 -24.88
C CYS A 5 -24.11 0.15 -25.94
N PRO A 6 -23.72 -0.23 -27.16
CA PRO A 6 -24.66 -0.58 -28.22
C PRO A 6 -25.44 -1.84 -27.84
N ALA A 7 -26.77 -1.75 -27.85
CA ALA A 7 -27.62 -2.94 -27.77
C ALA A 7 -27.43 -3.81 -29.02
N LEU A 8 -27.50 -5.12 -28.84
CA LEU A 8 -27.45 -6.06 -29.95
C LEU A 8 -28.70 -5.84 -30.82
N VAL A 9 -28.60 -5.02 -31.86
CA VAL A 9 -29.70 -4.81 -32.80
C VAL A 9 -29.83 -6.07 -33.65
N LEU A 10 -30.72 -6.97 -33.24
CA LEU A 10 -31.28 -8.01 -34.09
C LEU A 10 -32.13 -7.34 -35.17
N LEU A 11 -31.47 -6.80 -36.20
CA LEU A 11 -32.17 -6.41 -37.42
C LEU A 11 -32.69 -7.70 -38.06
N ALA A 12 -34.00 -7.91 -38.01
CA ALA A 12 -34.69 -8.97 -38.74
C ALA A 12 -34.60 -8.73 -40.25
N ALA A 13 -33.42 -8.93 -40.83
CA ALA A 13 -33.21 -9.04 -42.26
C ALA A 13 -32.81 -10.48 -42.56
N ALA A 14 -33.81 -11.28 -42.94
CA ALA A 14 -33.60 -12.62 -43.47
C ALA A 14 -32.82 -12.53 -44.79
N LEU A 15 -31.50 -12.71 -44.73
CA LEU A 15 -30.61 -13.06 -45.85
C LEU A 15 -29.23 -13.44 -45.29
N LEU A 16 -28.91 -14.74 -45.28
CA LEU A 16 -27.56 -15.36 -45.23
C LEU A 16 -26.41 -14.46 -44.75
N ALA A 17 -26.38 -14.10 -43.46
CA ALA A 17 -25.23 -13.47 -42.83
C ALA A 17 -24.81 -14.33 -41.63
N SER A 18 -23.59 -14.86 -41.71
CA SER A 18 -22.91 -15.55 -40.62
C SER A 18 -23.11 -14.78 -39.31
N ALA A 19 -23.48 -15.47 -38.23
CA ALA A 19 -23.46 -14.90 -36.88
C ALA A 19 -22.12 -14.16 -36.70
N ARG A 20 -22.16 -12.84 -36.47
CA ARG A 20 -20.92 -12.07 -36.26
C ARG A 20 -20.27 -12.63 -35.00
N VAL A 21 -19.22 -13.42 -35.19
CA VAL A 21 -18.37 -13.94 -34.13
C VAL A 21 -17.74 -12.71 -33.49
N GLY A 22 -17.99 -12.49 -32.19
CA GLY A 22 -17.32 -11.43 -31.44
C GLY A 22 -15.81 -11.63 -31.49
N ALA A 23 -15.02 -10.57 -31.32
CA ALA A 23 -13.57 -10.70 -31.27
C ALA A 23 -13.17 -11.70 -30.18
N THR A 24 -12.26 -12.63 -30.48
CA THR A 24 -11.75 -13.61 -29.51
C THR A 24 -10.25 -13.44 -29.26
N THR A 25 -9.55 -12.76 -30.17
CA THR A 25 -8.11 -12.49 -30.11
C THR A 25 -7.81 -11.04 -30.53
N ALA A 26 -6.60 -10.55 -30.24
CA ALA A 26 -6.17 -9.20 -30.65
C ALA A 26 -6.19 -9.00 -32.18
N ALA A 27 -5.99 -10.06 -32.97
CA ALA A 27 -6.06 -9.99 -34.44
C ALA A 27 -7.46 -9.69 -34.98
N ASP A 28 -8.50 -9.93 -34.17
CA ASP A 28 -9.88 -9.61 -34.52
C ASP A 28 -10.20 -8.12 -34.32
N ILE A 29 -9.30 -7.35 -33.69
CA ILE A 29 -9.46 -5.92 -33.47
C ILE A 29 -9.02 -5.17 -34.73
N PRO A 30 -9.92 -4.41 -35.39
CA PRO A 30 -9.57 -3.66 -36.58
C PRO A 30 -8.80 -2.39 -36.19
N CYS A 31 -7.47 -2.53 -36.10
CA CYS A 31 -6.55 -1.42 -35.93
C CYS A 31 -6.56 -0.52 -37.18
N ASP A 32 -6.35 0.78 -36.99
CA ASP A 32 -6.20 1.77 -38.06
C ASP A 32 -4.97 1.53 -38.95
N ASP A 33 -3.88 1.03 -38.38
CA ASP A 33 -2.66 0.65 -39.10
C ASP A 33 -2.43 -0.88 -39.08
N PRO A 34 -2.19 -1.54 -40.23
CA PRO A 34 -1.83 -2.95 -40.27
C PRO A 34 -0.38 -3.24 -39.83
N ASP A 35 0.50 -2.24 -39.75
CA ASP A 35 1.89 -2.40 -39.30
C ASP A 35 1.94 -2.74 -37.78
N PRO A 36 2.48 -3.91 -37.39
CA PRO A 36 2.55 -4.31 -35.99
C PRO A 36 3.53 -3.47 -35.15
N THR A 37 4.39 -2.66 -35.77
CA THR A 37 5.32 -1.75 -35.07
C THR A 37 4.66 -0.42 -34.68
N VAL A 38 3.51 -0.09 -35.29
CA VAL A 38 2.72 1.10 -34.97
C VAL A 38 1.68 0.73 -33.90
N PRO A 39 1.43 1.57 -32.87
CA PRO A 39 0.36 1.33 -31.91
C PRO A 39 -0.98 1.02 -32.59
N CYS A 40 -1.70 0.00 -32.12
CA CYS A 40 -3.04 -0.30 -32.63
C CYS A 40 -4.04 0.72 -32.08
N VAL A 41 -4.63 1.56 -32.93
CA VAL A 41 -5.73 2.45 -32.51
C VAL A 41 -7.07 1.94 -33.05
N PHE A 42 -7.95 1.52 -32.15
CA PHE A 42 -9.30 1.06 -32.48
C PHE A 42 -10.33 2.18 -32.33
N SER A 43 -10.97 2.58 -33.44
CA SER A 43 -11.95 3.68 -33.47
C SER A 43 -13.38 3.25 -33.84
N GLY A 44 -13.63 1.94 -33.94
CA GLY A 44 -14.92 1.36 -34.31
C GLY A 44 -15.82 0.99 -33.13
N SER A 45 -16.84 0.17 -33.38
CA SER A 45 -17.67 -0.45 -32.35
C SER A 45 -17.59 -1.97 -32.49
N LEU A 46 -17.19 -2.67 -31.44
CA LEU A 46 -16.94 -4.11 -31.49
C LEU A 46 -17.30 -4.79 -30.17
N THR A 47 -18.02 -5.91 -30.26
CA THR A 47 -18.29 -6.78 -29.12
C THR A 47 -17.25 -7.90 -29.07
N VAL A 48 -16.65 -8.08 -27.90
CA VAL A 48 -15.69 -9.15 -27.63
C VAL A 48 -16.45 -10.36 -27.10
N ALA A 49 -16.10 -11.54 -27.61
CA ALA A 49 -16.69 -12.77 -27.14
C ALA A 49 -16.34 -13.00 -25.65
N PRO A 50 -17.26 -13.54 -24.83
CA PRO A 50 -16.99 -13.82 -23.42
C PRO A 50 -15.78 -14.75 -23.22
N GLY A 51 -14.92 -14.48 -22.25
CA GLY A 51 -13.74 -15.31 -21.91
C GLY A 51 -12.52 -15.08 -22.80
N SER A 52 -12.52 -14.01 -23.60
CA SER A 52 -11.46 -13.74 -24.59
C SER A 52 -10.26 -13.03 -23.97
N THR A 53 -9.08 -13.30 -24.54
CA THR A 53 -7.84 -12.58 -24.25
C THR A 53 -7.35 -11.87 -25.50
N LEU A 54 -7.33 -10.54 -25.45
CA LEU A 54 -6.77 -9.66 -26.47
C LEU A 54 -5.31 -9.36 -26.12
N ASP A 55 -4.41 -10.25 -26.54
CA ASP A 55 -2.97 -10.09 -26.34
C ASP A 55 -2.31 -9.45 -27.57
N PHE A 56 -1.83 -8.22 -27.41
CA PHE A 56 -1.15 -7.43 -28.44
C PHE A 56 0.37 -7.65 -28.45
N GLY A 57 0.93 -8.50 -27.58
CA GLY A 57 2.36 -8.79 -27.50
C GLY A 57 3.18 -7.54 -27.21
N THR A 58 4.04 -7.15 -28.16
CA THR A 58 4.87 -5.93 -28.06
C THR A 58 4.21 -4.68 -28.64
N ARG A 59 2.96 -4.79 -29.10
CA ARG A 59 2.24 -3.69 -29.73
C ARG A 59 1.38 -2.95 -28.70
N ALA A 60 1.55 -1.63 -28.58
CA ALA A 60 0.69 -0.82 -27.73
C ALA A 60 -0.76 -0.80 -28.28
N PHE A 61 -1.73 -0.75 -27.37
CA PHE A 61 -3.16 -0.74 -27.72
C PHE A 61 -3.83 0.55 -27.28
N SER A 62 -4.63 1.14 -28.16
CA SER A 62 -5.40 2.34 -27.87
C SER A 62 -6.84 2.22 -28.35
N ILE A 63 -7.78 2.65 -27.52
CA ILE A 63 -9.16 2.91 -27.95
C ILE A 63 -9.24 4.39 -28.32
N GLY A 64 -9.52 4.65 -29.59
CA GLY A 64 -9.63 6.00 -30.14
C GLY A 64 -10.86 6.75 -29.62
N PRO A 65 -11.02 8.05 -29.95
CA PRO A 65 -12.05 8.92 -29.36
C PRO A 65 -13.48 8.49 -29.71
N SER A 66 -13.62 7.69 -30.78
CA SER A 66 -14.89 7.09 -31.19
C SER A 66 -15.03 5.61 -30.87
N GLY A 67 -13.98 4.97 -30.34
CA GLY A 67 -13.93 3.54 -30.10
C GLY A 67 -14.87 3.10 -28.98
N ILE A 68 -15.66 2.06 -29.25
CA ILE A 68 -16.53 1.39 -28.29
C ILE A 68 -16.20 -0.10 -28.28
N LEU A 69 -15.62 -0.57 -27.19
CA LEU A 69 -15.34 -1.99 -26.98
C LEU A 69 -16.36 -2.52 -25.96
N THR A 70 -17.12 -3.54 -26.35
CA THR A 70 -18.15 -4.13 -25.48
C THR A 70 -17.69 -5.50 -24.99
N ALA A 71 -17.56 -5.66 -23.68
CA ALA A 71 -17.24 -6.93 -23.04
C ALA A 71 -18.51 -7.78 -22.85
N GLY A 72 -18.36 -9.10 -23.06
CA GLY A 72 -19.43 -10.08 -22.83
C GLY A 72 -19.77 -10.26 -21.35
N GLU A 73 -20.99 -10.68 -21.07
CA GLU A 73 -21.58 -10.79 -19.73
C GLU A 73 -20.86 -11.83 -18.85
N GLY A 74 -20.66 -11.53 -17.55
CA GLY A 74 -20.26 -12.49 -16.51
C GLY A 74 -18.98 -13.29 -16.76
N ASN A 75 -18.20 -12.93 -17.78
CA ASN A 75 -16.98 -13.62 -18.21
C ASN A 75 -15.84 -12.61 -18.32
N SER A 76 -14.61 -13.11 -18.23
CA SER A 76 -13.42 -12.26 -18.32
C SER A 76 -13.15 -11.79 -19.75
N LEU A 77 -12.94 -10.49 -19.92
CA LEU A 77 -12.17 -9.91 -21.01
C LEU A 77 -10.80 -9.55 -20.46
N THR A 78 -9.74 -10.17 -20.99
CA THR A 78 -8.37 -9.80 -20.65
C THR A 78 -7.72 -9.04 -21.80
N ILE A 79 -7.10 -7.90 -21.53
CA ILE A 79 -6.33 -7.11 -22.50
C ILE A 79 -4.88 -7.12 -22.03
N LYS A 80 -3.95 -7.55 -22.89
CA LYS A 80 -2.51 -7.52 -22.62
C LYS A 80 -1.80 -6.69 -23.69
N ALA A 81 -1.02 -5.69 -23.29
CA ALA A 81 -0.21 -4.87 -24.20
C ALA A 81 0.90 -4.16 -23.42
N PRO A 82 1.98 -3.65 -24.05
CA PRO A 82 2.99 -2.91 -23.32
C PRO A 82 2.47 -1.59 -22.74
N ALA A 83 1.47 -1.00 -23.38
CA ALA A 83 0.73 0.15 -22.87
C ALA A 83 -0.72 0.10 -23.38
N VAL A 84 -1.65 0.55 -22.56
CA VAL A 84 -3.07 0.67 -22.92
C VAL A 84 -3.54 2.10 -22.72
N ARG A 85 -4.12 2.70 -23.75
CA ARG A 85 -4.63 4.07 -23.72
C ARG A 85 -6.08 4.16 -24.17
N LEU A 86 -6.95 4.70 -23.33
CA LEU A 86 -8.29 5.09 -23.72
C LEU A 86 -8.29 6.60 -23.94
N GLN A 87 -8.39 7.02 -25.20
CA GLN A 87 -8.42 8.43 -25.55
C GLN A 87 -9.75 9.08 -25.12
N ALA A 88 -9.75 10.40 -24.97
CA ALA A 88 -10.95 11.12 -24.55
C ALA A 88 -12.17 10.79 -25.44
N GLY A 89 -13.23 10.22 -24.85
CA GLY A 89 -14.44 9.79 -25.55
C GLY A 89 -14.51 8.29 -25.89
N ALA A 90 -13.40 7.56 -25.71
CA ALA A 90 -13.36 6.11 -25.75
C ALA A 90 -14.25 5.49 -24.67
N LEU A 91 -14.89 4.37 -25.00
CA LEU A 91 -15.76 3.62 -24.09
C LEU A 91 -15.42 2.13 -24.11
N LEU A 92 -15.16 1.58 -22.92
CA LEU A 92 -15.15 0.14 -22.67
C LEU A 92 -16.33 -0.17 -21.75
N CYS A 93 -17.23 -1.07 -22.13
CA CYS A 93 -18.47 -1.26 -21.37
C CYS A 93 -19.03 -2.68 -21.40
N THR A 94 -19.89 -3.01 -20.43
CA THR A 94 -20.63 -4.28 -20.37
C THR A 94 -21.75 -4.34 -21.42
N ALA A 95 -21.99 -5.52 -22.00
CA ALA A 95 -23.14 -5.78 -22.85
C ALA A 95 -24.50 -5.56 -22.10
N PRO A 96 -25.49 -4.88 -22.70
CA PRO A 96 -26.65 -4.34 -21.98
C PRO A 96 -27.75 -5.34 -21.52
N ALA A 97 -27.55 -6.66 -21.57
CA ALA A 97 -28.62 -7.65 -21.32
C ALA A 97 -28.46 -8.49 -20.03
N SER A 98 -27.43 -8.25 -19.21
CA SER A 98 -26.92 -9.28 -18.29
C SER A 98 -27.42 -9.26 -16.84
N GLY A 99 -27.90 -8.12 -16.33
CA GLY A 99 -28.06 -7.92 -14.89
C GLY A 99 -26.72 -7.87 -14.11
N VAL A 100 -25.67 -8.56 -14.57
CA VAL A 100 -24.33 -8.63 -13.96
C VAL A 100 -23.28 -7.97 -14.86
N GLY A 101 -22.44 -7.11 -14.29
CA GLY A 101 -21.36 -6.44 -15.02
C GLY A 101 -20.33 -7.41 -15.62
N ALA A 102 -19.59 -6.97 -16.63
CA ALA A 102 -18.49 -7.75 -17.18
C ALA A 102 -17.27 -7.73 -16.24
N ASN A 103 -16.45 -8.78 -16.32
CA ASN A 103 -15.15 -8.80 -15.65
C ASN A 103 -14.08 -8.41 -16.67
N VAL A 104 -13.36 -7.33 -16.43
CA VAL A 104 -12.34 -6.80 -17.34
C VAL A 104 -11.01 -6.73 -16.62
N THR A 105 -9.99 -7.33 -17.23
CA THR A 105 -8.60 -7.28 -16.76
C THR A 105 -7.75 -6.60 -17.82
N ILE A 106 -6.99 -5.58 -17.44
CA ILE A 106 -6.01 -4.90 -18.29
C ILE A 106 -4.63 -5.08 -17.67
N GLU A 107 -3.75 -5.81 -18.33
CA GLU A 107 -2.37 -6.08 -17.90
C GLU A 107 -1.40 -5.40 -18.86
N THR A 108 -0.48 -4.61 -18.33
CA THR A 108 0.53 -3.92 -19.13
C THR A 108 1.90 -3.96 -18.48
N THR A 109 2.96 -3.94 -19.31
CA THR A 109 4.35 -3.82 -18.82
C THR A 109 4.76 -2.36 -18.60
N GLY A 110 4.01 -1.40 -19.16
CA GLY A 110 4.19 0.04 -19.03
C GLY A 110 2.93 0.69 -18.47
N ASP A 111 2.54 1.83 -19.02
CA ASP A 111 1.46 2.66 -18.46
C ASP A 111 0.06 2.27 -18.93
N ILE A 112 -0.93 2.52 -18.06
CA ILE A 112 -2.36 2.55 -18.41
C ILE A 112 -2.85 4.00 -18.30
N LEU A 113 -3.44 4.51 -19.38
CA LEU A 113 -3.88 5.91 -19.47
C LEU A 113 -5.35 6.01 -19.89
N LEU A 114 -6.18 6.66 -19.08
CA LEU A 114 -7.53 7.07 -19.45
C LEU A 114 -7.58 8.59 -19.51
N GLU A 115 -7.84 9.13 -20.70
CA GLU A 115 -7.65 10.56 -20.95
C GLU A 115 -8.92 11.38 -20.83
N ARG A 116 -8.74 12.70 -20.68
CA ARG A 116 -9.78 13.69 -20.88
C ARG A 116 -9.36 14.78 -21.86
N SER A 117 -10.33 15.36 -22.56
CA SER A 117 -10.18 16.54 -23.40
C SER A 117 -11.35 17.48 -23.14
N GLY A 118 -11.10 18.57 -22.40
CA GLY A 118 -12.15 19.43 -21.88
C GLY A 118 -13.18 18.63 -21.05
N PRO A 119 -14.48 18.67 -21.37
CA PRO A 119 -15.52 17.91 -20.67
C PRO A 119 -15.63 16.44 -21.12
N ILE A 120 -14.91 16.04 -22.18
CA ILE A 120 -14.98 14.70 -22.74
C ILE A 120 -13.99 13.82 -22.01
N ARG A 121 -14.48 12.77 -21.36
CA ARG A 121 -13.68 11.79 -20.62
C ARG A 121 -13.72 10.43 -21.32
N ALA A 122 -12.60 9.71 -21.31
CA ALA A 122 -12.60 8.27 -21.51
C ALA A 122 -13.41 7.60 -20.40
N ARG A 123 -13.95 6.41 -20.67
CA ARG A 123 -14.77 5.68 -19.69
C ARG A 123 -14.59 4.18 -19.76
N ILE A 124 -14.47 3.56 -18.60
CA ILE A 124 -14.72 2.13 -18.39
C ILE A 124 -16.01 2.03 -17.58
N ASP A 125 -17.07 1.48 -18.18
CA ASP A 125 -18.41 1.39 -17.58
C ASP A 125 -18.88 -0.06 -17.56
N LEU A 126 -18.57 -0.74 -16.46
CA LEU A 126 -18.96 -2.13 -16.21
C LEU A 126 -20.19 -2.21 -15.30
N SER A 127 -20.94 -1.11 -15.18
CA SER A 127 -22.15 -1.05 -14.35
C SER A 127 -23.22 -2.02 -14.83
N ALA A 128 -24.01 -2.55 -13.90
CA ALA A 128 -25.18 -3.37 -14.21
C ALA A 128 -26.28 -3.24 -13.13
N ALA A 129 -27.42 -3.88 -13.36
CA ALA A 129 -28.61 -3.69 -12.52
C ALA A 129 -28.59 -4.52 -11.23
N THR A 130 -28.07 -5.75 -11.27
CA THR A 130 -28.07 -6.71 -10.15
C THR A 130 -26.74 -6.75 -9.43
N THR A 131 -25.64 -6.79 -10.17
CA THR A 131 -24.29 -6.78 -9.60
C THR A 131 -23.34 -6.03 -10.52
N GLY A 132 -22.63 -5.04 -10.02
CA GLY A 132 -21.59 -4.34 -10.79
C GLY A 132 -20.47 -5.28 -11.26
N GLY A 133 -19.75 -4.89 -12.31
CA GLY A 133 -18.65 -5.68 -12.87
C GLY A 133 -17.37 -5.63 -12.04
N GLN A 134 -16.37 -6.39 -12.45
CA GLN A 134 -15.03 -6.33 -11.86
C GLN A 134 -14.06 -5.69 -12.84
N LEU A 135 -13.29 -4.71 -12.37
CA LEU A 135 -12.22 -4.09 -13.14
C LEU A 135 -10.87 -4.35 -12.45
N THR A 136 -9.93 -4.96 -13.16
CA THR A 136 -8.55 -5.12 -12.70
C THR A 136 -7.61 -4.40 -13.65
N LEU A 137 -6.82 -3.47 -13.14
CA LEU A 137 -5.77 -2.74 -13.86
C LEU A 137 -4.42 -3.10 -13.25
N THR A 138 -3.52 -3.67 -14.04
CA THR A 138 -2.16 -4.01 -13.62
C THR A 138 -1.16 -3.37 -14.57
N ALA A 139 -0.32 -2.47 -14.06
CA ALA A 139 0.65 -1.71 -14.83
C ALA A 139 2.08 -1.92 -14.30
N GLY A 140 3.00 -2.33 -15.17
CA GLY A 140 4.43 -2.29 -14.90
C GLY A 140 5.00 -0.86 -14.86
N GLY A 141 4.23 0.13 -15.34
CA GLY A 141 4.47 1.55 -15.17
C GLY A 141 3.46 2.20 -14.23
N SER A 142 2.94 3.36 -14.60
CA SER A 142 1.96 4.13 -13.83
C SER A 142 0.53 3.95 -14.37
N VAL A 143 -0.47 4.20 -13.52
CA VAL A 143 -1.88 4.30 -13.94
C VAL A 143 -2.33 5.74 -13.79
N ASN A 144 -2.76 6.36 -14.89
CA ASN A 144 -3.31 7.71 -14.87
C ASN A 144 -4.73 7.70 -15.45
N SER A 145 -5.72 7.88 -14.59
CA SER A 145 -7.12 7.94 -14.96
C SER A 145 -7.69 9.34 -14.80
N ALA A 146 -7.61 10.15 -15.85
CA ALA A 146 -8.42 11.36 -16.00
C ALA A 146 -9.84 11.07 -16.50
N GLY A 147 -10.09 9.83 -16.96
CA GLY A 147 -11.38 9.28 -17.34
C GLY A 147 -12.17 8.70 -16.17
N ASP A 148 -13.42 8.30 -16.44
CA ASP A 148 -14.33 7.75 -15.43
C ASP A 148 -14.19 6.22 -15.34
N LEU A 149 -14.23 5.69 -14.12
CA LEU A 149 -14.31 4.25 -13.82
C LEU A 149 -15.64 3.96 -13.13
N LEU A 150 -16.48 3.11 -13.72
CA LEU A 150 -17.81 2.81 -13.18
C LEU A 150 -18.02 1.29 -13.12
N VAL A 151 -18.38 0.79 -11.94
CA VAL A 151 -18.77 -0.59 -11.68
C VAL A 151 -20.04 -0.63 -10.82
N LYS A 152 -20.99 0.27 -11.09
CA LYS A 152 -22.20 0.45 -10.27
C LYS A 152 -23.11 -0.78 -10.29
N GLY A 153 -23.80 -1.00 -9.19
CA GLY A 153 -24.90 -1.94 -9.08
C GLY A 153 -26.17 -1.24 -8.70
N THR A 154 -27.06 -0.91 -9.63
CA THR A 154 -28.28 -0.18 -9.28
C THR A 154 -29.50 -0.81 -9.96
N PRO A 155 -30.45 -1.41 -9.23
CA PRO A 155 -30.65 -1.35 -7.77
C PRO A 155 -29.91 -2.38 -6.90
N GLY A 156 -29.07 -3.25 -7.49
CA GLY A 156 -28.40 -4.33 -6.76
C GLY A 156 -27.08 -3.96 -6.08
N ASP A 157 -26.16 -4.92 -6.02
CA ASP A 157 -24.86 -4.77 -5.34
C ASP A 157 -23.82 -4.14 -6.27
N ALA A 158 -22.96 -3.29 -5.73
CA ALA A 158 -21.86 -2.74 -6.51
C ALA A 158 -20.81 -3.80 -6.88
N GLY A 159 -19.95 -3.43 -7.83
CA GLY A 159 -18.82 -4.24 -8.27
C GLY A 159 -17.52 -3.88 -7.55
N SER A 160 -16.38 -4.29 -8.13
CA SER A 160 -15.06 -4.00 -7.56
C SER A 160 -14.08 -3.46 -8.60
N ILE A 161 -13.16 -2.63 -8.12
CA ILE A 161 -12.04 -2.09 -8.90
C ILE A 161 -10.75 -2.39 -8.14
N SER A 162 -9.80 -3.06 -8.79
CA SER A 162 -8.46 -3.31 -8.29
C SER A 162 -7.43 -2.69 -9.23
N ILE A 163 -6.57 -1.82 -8.70
CA ILE A 163 -5.52 -1.14 -9.44
C ILE A 163 -4.18 -1.46 -8.79
N SER A 164 -3.24 -2.00 -9.55
CA SER A 164 -1.87 -2.24 -9.12
C SER A 164 -0.90 -1.62 -10.13
N ALA A 165 0.01 -0.76 -9.65
CA ALA A 165 1.01 -0.09 -10.47
C ALA A 165 2.38 -0.15 -9.79
N VAL A 166 3.43 -0.49 -10.54
CA VAL A 166 4.82 -0.35 -10.04
C VAL A 166 5.17 1.13 -9.85
N GLY A 167 4.64 2.00 -10.71
CA GLY A 167 4.77 3.45 -10.62
C GLY A 167 3.71 4.13 -9.75
N ALA A 168 3.37 5.36 -10.11
CA ALA A 168 2.35 6.15 -9.41
C ALA A 168 0.93 5.83 -9.91
N VAL A 169 -0.07 6.09 -9.09
CA VAL A 169 -1.49 6.05 -9.48
C VAL A 169 -2.13 7.43 -9.35
N THR A 170 -2.74 7.93 -10.41
CA THR A 170 -3.52 9.17 -10.40
C THR A 170 -4.97 8.90 -10.78
N LEU A 171 -5.89 9.27 -9.90
CA LEU A 171 -7.34 9.23 -10.13
C LEU A 171 -7.85 10.68 -10.20
N ALA A 172 -8.00 11.17 -11.42
CA ALA A 172 -8.43 12.54 -11.73
C ALA A 172 -9.82 12.61 -12.41
N GLY A 173 -10.42 11.46 -12.70
CA GLY A 173 -11.84 11.33 -13.07
C GLY A 173 -12.65 10.64 -11.97
N GLU A 174 -13.96 10.55 -12.20
CA GLU A 174 -14.89 9.99 -11.21
C GLU A 174 -14.68 8.47 -11.09
N VAL A 175 -14.73 7.96 -9.86
CA VAL A 175 -14.69 6.53 -9.57
C VAL A 175 -15.97 6.16 -8.84
N HIS A 176 -16.73 5.26 -9.44
CA HIS A 176 -18.11 4.99 -9.05
C HIS A 176 -18.33 3.48 -8.89
N LEU A 177 -18.54 3.07 -7.64
CA LEU A 177 -18.87 1.74 -7.18
C LEU A 177 -20.09 1.82 -6.24
N GLU A 178 -21.03 2.75 -6.47
CA GLU A 178 -22.21 2.82 -5.63
C GLU A 178 -23.23 1.70 -5.91
N ALA A 179 -23.91 1.28 -4.85
CA ALA A 179 -24.97 0.28 -4.88
C ALA A 179 -26.36 0.91 -4.87
N GLY A 180 -27.39 0.08 -5.05
CA GLY A 180 -28.77 0.50 -4.79
C GLY A 180 -29.11 0.58 -3.30
N ILE A 181 -30.34 1.01 -3.00
CA ILE A 181 -30.84 1.21 -1.62
C ILE A 181 -30.86 -0.05 -0.75
N ASP A 182 -30.87 -1.22 -1.37
CA ASP A 182 -30.81 -2.53 -0.70
C ASP A 182 -29.50 -3.27 -1.02
N GLY A 183 -28.58 -2.64 -1.75
CA GLY A 183 -27.34 -3.24 -2.21
C GLY A 183 -26.17 -2.99 -1.26
N LEU A 184 -25.16 -3.85 -1.36
CA LEU A 184 -23.87 -3.67 -0.71
C LEU A 184 -22.96 -2.75 -1.55
N GLY A 185 -22.31 -1.78 -0.90
CA GLY A 185 -21.35 -0.88 -1.54
C GLY A 185 -20.13 -1.63 -2.10
N GLY A 186 -19.42 -0.99 -3.04
CA GLY A 186 -18.37 -1.66 -3.82
C GLY A 186 -17.01 -1.69 -3.13
N ASP A 187 -16.06 -2.38 -3.74
CA ASP A 187 -14.70 -2.48 -3.24
C ASP A 187 -13.70 -1.82 -4.19
N LEU A 188 -13.00 -0.80 -3.73
CA LEU A 188 -11.88 -0.18 -4.43
C LEU A 188 -10.57 -0.50 -3.70
N THR A 189 -9.64 -1.16 -4.39
CA THR A 189 -8.27 -1.37 -3.90
C THR A 189 -7.27 -0.76 -4.88
N VAL A 190 -6.37 0.08 -4.38
CA VAL A 190 -5.30 0.71 -5.17
C VAL A 190 -3.97 0.50 -4.47
N SER A 191 -3.03 -0.16 -5.14
CA SER A 191 -1.66 -0.34 -4.67
C SER A 191 -0.69 0.27 -5.68
N ALA A 192 0.14 1.21 -5.23
CA ALA A 192 1.12 1.92 -6.05
C ALA A 192 2.51 1.81 -5.44
N GLY A 193 3.51 1.42 -6.22
CA GLY A 193 4.91 1.50 -5.79
C GLY A 193 5.40 2.94 -5.61
N GLY A 194 4.74 3.91 -6.26
CA GLY A 194 4.96 5.35 -6.10
C GLY A 194 3.86 6.06 -5.29
N ALA A 195 3.63 7.32 -5.61
CA ALA A 195 2.59 8.14 -4.97
C ALA A 195 1.17 7.80 -5.48
N ILE A 196 0.16 8.04 -4.64
CA ILE A 196 -1.25 8.01 -5.02
C ILE A 196 -1.82 9.44 -4.98
N ALA A 197 -2.43 9.88 -6.07
CA ALA A 197 -3.12 11.16 -6.16
C ALA A 197 -4.57 10.98 -6.62
N ALA A 198 -5.50 10.93 -5.66
CA ALA A 198 -6.95 10.98 -5.89
C ALA A 198 -7.42 12.45 -5.98
N SER A 199 -6.87 13.16 -6.97
CA SER A 199 -6.89 14.62 -7.09
C SER A 199 -8.14 15.18 -7.78
N GLY A 200 -8.90 14.35 -8.50
CA GLY A 200 -10.02 14.81 -9.29
C GLY A 200 -11.24 13.92 -9.12
N ALA A 201 -12.19 14.44 -8.34
CA ALA A 201 -13.56 13.98 -8.24
C ALA A 201 -13.84 12.78 -7.30
N LEU A 202 -15.13 12.50 -7.14
CA LEU A 202 -15.72 11.64 -6.12
C LEU A 202 -15.24 10.19 -6.33
N VAL A 203 -14.84 9.56 -5.25
CA VAL A 203 -14.70 8.09 -5.17
C VAL A 203 -15.85 7.60 -4.32
N ASP A 204 -16.84 6.99 -4.96
CA ASP A 204 -18.09 6.56 -4.33
C ASP A 204 -18.17 5.05 -4.28
N SER A 205 -18.02 4.48 -3.09
CA SER A 205 -18.24 3.07 -2.78
C SER A 205 -19.45 2.87 -1.87
N SER A 206 -20.34 3.86 -1.80
CA SER A 206 -21.47 3.82 -0.89
C SER A 206 -22.45 2.70 -1.21
N GLY A 207 -23.15 2.22 -0.18
CA GLY A 207 -24.14 1.18 -0.32
C GLY A 207 -25.45 1.53 0.37
N GLY A 208 -26.48 0.76 0.06
CA GLY A 208 -27.77 0.87 0.73
C GLY A 208 -27.71 0.26 2.12
N LEU A 209 -27.60 -1.07 2.20
CA LEU A 209 -27.58 -1.76 3.49
C LEU A 209 -26.27 -1.55 4.25
N LYS A 210 -25.15 -1.50 3.52
CA LYS A 210 -23.82 -1.35 4.06
C LYS A 210 -22.92 -0.64 3.06
N GLY A 211 -22.15 0.32 3.54
CA GLY A 211 -21.09 0.99 2.78
C GLY A 211 -20.00 0.02 2.31
N GLY A 212 -19.37 0.34 1.20
CA GLY A 212 -18.30 -0.47 0.61
C GLY A 212 -16.95 -0.27 1.27
N SER A 213 -15.88 -0.63 0.56
CA SER A 213 -14.50 -0.44 1.01
C SER A 213 -13.67 0.39 0.03
N ILE A 214 -12.80 1.24 0.57
CA ILE A 214 -11.75 1.93 -0.18
C ILE A 214 -10.43 1.68 0.54
N ASP A 215 -9.49 1.05 -0.14
CA ASP A 215 -8.13 0.78 0.35
C ASP A 215 -7.10 1.35 -0.63
N LEU A 216 -6.32 2.32 -0.16
CA LEU A 216 -5.29 3.01 -0.94
C LEU A 216 -3.92 2.84 -0.27
N GLU A 217 -3.01 2.13 -0.93
CA GLU A 217 -1.64 1.86 -0.46
C GLU A 217 -0.59 2.52 -1.36
N ALA A 218 0.08 3.55 -0.87
CA ALA A 218 1.12 4.29 -1.58
C ALA A 218 2.53 3.97 -1.06
N GLY A 219 3.43 3.57 -1.96
CA GLY A 219 4.86 3.48 -1.69
C GLY A 219 5.54 4.84 -1.47
N GLY A 220 4.90 5.93 -1.90
CA GLY A 220 5.30 7.33 -1.68
C GLY A 220 4.24 8.12 -0.89
N ASP A 221 3.98 9.37 -1.30
CA ASP A 221 2.93 10.21 -0.70
C ASP A 221 1.53 9.83 -1.19
N LEU A 222 0.51 10.08 -0.37
CA LEU A 222 -0.90 9.94 -0.73
C LEU A 222 -1.64 11.26 -0.55
N SER A 223 -2.39 11.67 -1.57
CA SER A 223 -3.23 12.87 -1.51
C SER A 223 -4.63 12.63 -2.05
N THR A 224 -5.63 13.16 -1.36
CA THR A 224 -7.03 13.15 -1.77
C THR A 224 -7.50 14.59 -1.97
N GLY A 225 -8.26 14.85 -3.02
CA GLY A 225 -8.88 16.15 -3.29
C GLY A 225 -10.39 16.09 -3.49
N GLY A 226 -10.91 14.94 -3.92
CA GLY A 226 -12.35 14.66 -4.01
C GLY A 226 -12.90 13.98 -2.77
N LYS A 227 -14.24 13.91 -2.66
CA LYS A 227 -14.91 13.14 -1.61
C LYS A 227 -14.55 11.66 -1.74
N LEU A 228 -14.18 11.02 -0.64
CA LEU A 228 -14.13 9.56 -0.52
C LEU A 228 -15.37 9.13 0.25
N ASP A 229 -16.20 8.30 -0.35
CA ASP A 229 -17.51 7.93 0.19
C ASP A 229 -17.61 6.41 0.34
N VAL A 230 -17.76 5.96 1.57
CA VAL A 230 -18.06 4.58 1.95
C VAL A 230 -19.30 4.56 2.85
N SER A 231 -20.23 5.51 2.69
CA SER A 231 -21.41 5.58 3.56
C SER A 231 -22.39 4.42 3.36
N GLY A 232 -23.13 4.10 4.42
CA GLY A 232 -24.39 3.37 4.36
C GLY A 232 -25.54 4.37 4.21
N ASN A 233 -26.29 4.29 3.11
CA ASN A 233 -27.33 5.26 2.75
C ASN A 233 -28.76 4.73 2.91
N GLY A 234 -28.92 3.45 3.20
CA GLY A 234 -30.20 2.78 3.42
C GLY A 234 -30.70 2.93 4.86
N ALA A 235 -31.92 2.46 5.08
CA ALA A 235 -32.57 2.53 6.39
C ALA A 235 -31.86 1.63 7.41
N GLY A 236 -31.27 2.23 8.45
CA GLY A 236 -30.57 1.49 9.52
C GLY A 236 -29.32 0.79 9.01
N SER A 237 -28.53 1.50 8.21
CA SER A 237 -27.36 0.97 7.50
C SER A 237 -26.06 1.18 8.25
N ASP A 238 -25.07 0.38 7.85
CA ASP A 238 -23.71 0.46 8.37
C ASP A 238 -22.82 1.25 7.41
N GLY A 239 -22.00 2.14 7.95
CA GLY A 239 -20.87 2.71 7.25
C GLY A 239 -19.88 1.62 6.81
N GLY A 240 -19.08 1.95 5.80
CA GLY A 240 -18.08 1.07 5.21
C GLY A 240 -16.70 1.23 5.85
N PHE A 241 -15.68 0.74 5.14
CA PHE A 241 -14.29 0.76 5.59
C PHE A 241 -13.43 1.62 4.67
N LEU A 242 -12.65 2.54 5.25
CA LEU A 242 -11.70 3.35 4.52
C LEU A 242 -10.29 3.16 5.10
N VAL A 243 -9.33 2.77 4.26
CA VAL A 243 -7.92 2.61 4.62
C VAL A 243 -7.06 3.47 3.70
N LEU A 244 -6.27 4.36 4.29
CA LEU A 244 -5.29 5.19 3.59
C LEU A 244 -3.90 4.91 4.18
N ASN A 245 -3.04 4.25 3.42
CA ASN A 245 -1.68 3.90 3.82
C ASN A 245 -0.66 4.57 2.90
N ALA A 246 0.36 5.21 3.47
CA ALA A 246 1.46 5.80 2.72
C ALA A 246 2.79 5.66 3.45
N ASN A 247 3.85 5.26 2.75
CA ASN A 247 5.21 5.34 3.31
C ASN A 247 5.66 6.80 3.48
N GLY A 248 5.13 7.70 2.65
CA GLY A 248 5.35 9.15 2.73
C GLY A 248 4.31 9.87 3.58
N ALA A 249 3.99 11.11 3.21
CA ALA A 249 2.96 11.91 3.86
C ALA A 249 1.56 11.65 3.29
N ILE A 250 0.53 11.84 4.12
CA ILE A 250 -0.88 11.82 3.70
C ILE A 250 -1.48 13.22 3.81
N THR A 251 -2.12 13.68 2.75
CA THR A 251 -2.97 14.88 2.75
C THR A 251 -4.41 14.52 2.41
N VAL A 252 -5.31 14.67 3.38
CA VAL A 252 -6.76 14.54 3.18
C VAL A 252 -7.30 15.92 2.83
N GLY A 253 -7.42 16.19 1.53
CA GLY A 253 -7.91 17.46 0.98
C GLY A 253 -9.35 17.42 0.49
N GLY A 254 -9.99 16.24 0.50
CA GLY A 254 -11.41 16.05 0.24
C GLY A 254 -12.11 15.37 1.42
N ARG A 255 -13.43 15.56 1.54
CA ARG A 255 -14.24 14.98 2.62
C ARG A 255 -14.17 13.45 2.61
N ILE A 256 -14.02 12.83 3.78
CA ILE A 256 -14.25 11.40 3.99
C ILE A 256 -15.65 11.22 4.58
N ALA A 257 -16.50 10.42 3.93
CA ALA A 257 -17.80 10.03 4.44
C ALA A 257 -17.85 8.51 4.63
N ALA A 258 -18.14 8.10 5.85
CA ALA A 258 -18.28 6.73 6.32
C ALA A 258 -19.48 6.64 7.29
N ASP A 259 -20.44 7.56 7.19
CA ASP A 259 -21.63 7.57 8.03
C ASP A 259 -22.58 6.41 7.71
N GLY A 260 -23.27 5.92 8.74
CA GLY A 260 -24.36 4.95 8.61
C GLY A 260 -25.70 5.65 8.78
N SER A 261 -26.59 5.52 7.79
CA SER A 261 -27.89 6.18 7.80
C SER A 261 -28.87 5.44 8.70
N GLY A 262 -29.56 6.19 9.56
CA GLY A 262 -30.64 5.67 10.38
C GLY A 262 -31.98 5.59 9.65
N SER A 263 -33.01 5.17 10.37
CA SER A 263 -34.40 5.04 9.89
C SER A 263 -35.37 5.33 11.03
N PRO A 264 -36.69 5.43 10.83
CA PRO A 264 -37.61 5.64 11.95
C PRO A 264 -37.57 4.53 13.01
N ASP A 265 -37.14 3.31 12.63
CA ASP A 265 -37.24 2.11 13.47
C ASP A 265 -35.87 1.60 13.97
N PHE A 266 -34.77 1.98 13.31
CA PHE A 266 -33.41 1.49 13.57
C PHE A 266 -32.38 2.59 13.36
N GLY A 267 -31.40 2.69 14.26
CA GLY A 267 -30.21 3.52 14.10
C GLY A 267 -29.26 2.98 13.03
N GLY A 268 -28.36 3.85 12.58
CA GLY A 268 -27.25 3.48 11.71
C GLY A 268 -25.93 3.40 12.48
N PHE A 269 -25.00 2.61 11.97
CA PHE A 269 -23.68 2.44 12.56
C PHE A 269 -22.64 3.20 11.72
N GLY A 270 -21.85 4.06 12.33
CA GLY A 270 -20.72 4.70 11.67
C GLY A 270 -19.68 3.66 11.22
N GLY A 271 -18.97 3.96 10.14
CA GLY A 271 -17.93 3.11 9.57
C GLY A 271 -16.54 3.34 10.17
N ASP A 272 -15.57 2.59 9.65
CA ASP A 272 -14.19 2.62 10.13
C ASP A 272 -13.28 3.39 9.17
N VAL A 273 -12.48 4.31 9.70
CA VAL A 273 -11.53 5.12 8.93
C VAL A 273 -10.13 4.98 9.52
N SER A 274 -9.21 4.39 8.77
CA SER A 274 -7.80 4.27 9.15
C SER A 274 -6.90 5.07 8.22
N VAL A 275 -6.06 5.93 8.78
CA VAL A 275 -5.10 6.76 8.05
C VAL A 275 -3.71 6.58 8.67
N SER A 276 -2.79 5.97 7.93
CA SER A 276 -1.43 5.66 8.38
C SER A 276 -0.37 6.21 7.43
N ALA A 277 0.51 7.07 7.94
CA ALA A 277 1.57 7.72 7.18
C ALA A 277 2.95 7.50 7.84
N GLY A 278 3.96 7.12 7.05
CA GLY A 278 5.36 7.19 7.51
C GLY A 278 5.84 8.63 7.75
N GLY A 279 5.23 9.60 7.05
CA GLY A 279 5.48 11.04 7.17
C GLY A 279 4.43 11.77 8.02
N ASN A 280 3.97 12.93 7.53
CA ASN A 280 2.94 13.74 8.19
C ASN A 280 1.53 13.33 7.73
N ILE A 281 0.53 13.51 8.59
CA ILE A 281 -0.89 13.54 8.21
C ILE A 281 -1.40 14.99 8.30
N GLN A 282 -1.97 15.49 7.21
CA GLN A 282 -2.64 16.78 7.15
C GLN A 282 -4.12 16.57 6.83
N LEU A 283 -5.01 16.89 7.77
CA LEU A 283 -6.46 16.83 7.57
C LEU A 283 -7.01 18.23 7.27
N ASN A 284 -7.21 18.49 5.98
CA ASN A 284 -7.71 19.77 5.44
C ASN A 284 -9.21 19.76 5.16
N GLU A 285 -9.88 18.62 5.31
CA GLU A 285 -11.31 18.42 5.10
C GLU A 285 -11.91 17.51 6.17
N GLN A 286 -13.24 17.50 6.24
CA GLN A 286 -13.99 16.76 7.25
C GLN A 286 -13.87 15.23 7.10
N ILE A 287 -13.77 14.52 8.23
CA ILE A 287 -14.01 13.08 8.33
C ILE A 287 -15.36 12.88 9.05
N ASN A 288 -16.28 12.14 8.45
CA ASN A 288 -17.60 11.85 9.02
C ASN A 288 -17.83 10.33 9.08
N ALA A 289 -17.88 9.78 10.28
CA ALA A 289 -18.22 8.39 10.60
C ALA A 289 -19.36 8.35 11.63
N ALA A 290 -20.35 9.24 11.50
CA ALA A 290 -21.47 9.31 12.44
C ALA A 290 -22.45 8.14 12.28
N GLY A 291 -23.07 7.74 13.40
CA GLY A 291 -24.20 6.79 13.45
C GLY A 291 -25.54 7.51 13.41
N GLY A 292 -26.41 7.13 12.47
CA GLY A 292 -27.71 7.77 12.26
C GLY A 292 -28.79 7.41 13.28
N ALA A 293 -29.79 8.27 13.42
CA ALA A 293 -30.88 8.11 14.38
C ALA A 293 -31.98 7.09 14.00
N PRO A 294 -32.72 6.52 14.98
CA PRO A 294 -32.57 6.66 16.42
C PRO A 294 -31.52 5.71 16.98
N ASP A 295 -30.77 6.17 17.97
CA ASP A 295 -29.88 5.36 18.80
C ASP A 295 -28.75 4.69 18.00
N GLY A 296 -28.21 5.42 17.01
CA GLY A 296 -27.05 4.97 16.24
C GLY A 296 -25.76 4.93 17.06
N GLU A 297 -24.77 4.21 16.54
CA GLU A 297 -23.43 4.12 17.13
C GLU A 297 -22.42 4.81 16.22
N GLY A 298 -21.59 5.67 16.80
CA GLY A 298 -20.49 6.33 16.09
C GLY A 298 -19.40 5.35 15.66
N GLY A 299 -18.71 5.66 14.56
CA GLY A 299 -17.66 4.81 14.01
C GLY A 299 -16.31 4.93 14.70
N ALA A 300 -15.31 4.19 14.20
CA ALA A 300 -13.93 4.24 14.68
C ALA A 300 -13.00 4.96 13.69
N ILE A 301 -12.14 5.84 14.20
CA ILE A 301 -11.18 6.60 13.39
C ILE A 301 -9.79 6.47 13.99
N ASP A 302 -8.89 5.84 13.25
CA ASP A 302 -7.49 5.64 13.63
C ASP A 302 -6.57 6.50 12.76
N LEU A 303 -5.77 7.36 13.38
CA LEU A 303 -4.78 8.22 12.73
C LEU A 303 -3.39 7.90 13.27
N SER A 304 -2.45 7.53 12.41
CA SER A 304 -1.07 7.21 12.79
C SER A 304 -0.08 7.89 11.87
N ALA A 305 0.79 8.76 12.40
CA ALA A 305 1.83 9.44 11.64
C ALA A 305 3.21 9.20 12.26
N GLY A 306 4.20 8.85 11.43
CA GLY A 306 5.59 8.79 11.86
C GLY A 306 6.15 10.16 12.28
N LEU A 307 5.58 11.24 11.74
CA LEU A 307 5.94 12.62 12.10
C LEU A 307 4.75 13.35 12.74
N ASN A 308 4.15 14.35 12.06
CA ASN A 308 3.15 15.21 12.66
C ASN A 308 1.74 14.89 12.16
N ILE A 309 0.74 15.04 13.01
CA ILE A 309 -0.68 15.12 12.65
C ILE A 309 -1.15 16.56 12.86
N VAL A 310 -1.72 17.16 11.82
CA VAL A 310 -2.34 18.48 11.89
C VAL A 310 -3.79 18.37 11.40
N GLN A 311 -4.72 18.54 12.33
CA GLN A 311 -6.16 18.54 12.06
C GLN A 311 -6.70 19.96 12.00
N THR A 312 -7.26 20.34 10.85
CA THR A 312 -7.79 21.70 10.59
C THR A 312 -9.28 21.73 10.30
N GLN A 313 -9.91 20.57 10.11
CA GLN A 313 -11.34 20.40 9.86
C GLN A 313 -11.93 19.30 10.73
N GLN A 314 -13.26 19.29 10.82
CA GLN A 314 -14.00 18.50 11.81
C GLN A 314 -13.79 17.00 11.65
N ILE A 315 -13.74 16.29 12.78
CA ILE A 315 -13.86 14.83 12.85
C ILE A 315 -15.17 14.54 13.58
N LEU A 316 -16.08 13.82 12.92
CA LEU A 316 -17.39 13.46 13.47
C LEU A 316 -17.47 11.94 13.56
N ALA A 317 -17.65 11.42 14.78
CA ALA A 317 -17.97 10.02 15.05
C ALA A 317 -19.00 9.93 16.17
N LEU A 318 -19.96 10.86 16.21
CA LEU A 318 -21.09 10.88 17.13
C LEU A 318 -22.12 9.77 16.80
N GLY A 319 -22.81 9.31 17.84
CA GLY A 319 -24.04 8.51 17.72
C GLY A 319 -25.27 9.38 17.95
N ILE A 320 -26.25 9.34 17.06
CA ILE A 320 -27.44 10.21 17.15
C ILE A 320 -28.62 9.44 17.76
N GLY A 321 -29.11 9.86 18.92
CA GLY A 321 -30.24 9.23 19.62
C GLY A 321 -30.22 9.51 21.12
N SER A 322 -31.24 9.05 21.85
CA SER A 322 -31.22 9.14 23.32
C SER A 322 -30.39 8.03 23.94
N ASP A 323 -30.40 6.85 23.32
CA ASP A 323 -29.68 5.65 23.77
C ASP A 323 -28.46 5.37 22.86
N ALA A 324 -28.08 6.33 22.02
CA ALA A 324 -26.97 6.25 21.08
C ALA A 324 -25.61 6.12 21.76
N PHE A 325 -24.66 5.47 21.09
CA PHE A 325 -23.29 5.36 21.56
C PHE A 325 -22.35 6.22 20.72
N GLY A 326 -21.51 7.00 21.39
CA GLY A 326 -20.44 7.75 20.74
C GLY A 326 -19.34 6.85 20.18
N GLY A 327 -18.65 7.33 19.16
CA GLY A 327 -17.57 6.61 18.49
C GLY A 327 -16.19 6.80 19.13
N THR A 328 -15.16 6.33 18.44
CA THR A 328 -13.78 6.37 18.93
C THR A 328 -12.84 7.06 17.96
N VAL A 329 -11.89 7.83 18.50
CA VAL A 329 -10.78 8.39 17.74
C VAL A 329 -9.48 8.06 18.47
N PHE A 330 -8.56 7.38 17.79
CA PHE A 330 -7.18 7.27 18.22
C PHE A 330 -6.28 8.06 17.27
N ALA A 331 -5.45 8.95 17.81
CA ALA A 331 -4.50 9.74 17.05
C ALA A 331 -3.11 9.63 17.65
N THR A 332 -2.17 9.04 16.92
CA THR A 332 -0.78 8.83 17.34
C THR A 332 0.18 9.53 16.37
N ALA A 333 0.98 10.47 16.88
CA ALA A 333 2.00 11.18 16.10
C ALA A 333 3.40 10.96 16.67
N GLY A 334 4.41 10.67 15.84
CA GLY A 334 5.80 10.62 16.31
C GLY A 334 6.35 11.98 16.76
N GLY A 335 5.79 13.08 16.24
CA GLY A 335 6.17 14.46 16.53
C GLY A 335 5.05 15.26 17.20
N LEU A 336 4.48 16.22 16.47
CA LEU A 336 3.35 17.05 16.91
C LEU A 336 2.01 16.39 16.60
N LEU A 337 1.09 16.39 17.57
CA LEU A 337 -0.34 16.21 17.35
C LEU A 337 -1.07 17.53 17.61
N SER A 338 -1.61 18.15 16.57
CA SER A 338 -2.36 19.40 16.67
C SER A 338 -3.83 19.18 16.29
N LEU A 339 -4.72 19.31 17.28
CA LEU A 339 -6.18 19.22 17.14
C LEU A 339 -6.75 20.64 17.08
N GLY A 340 -6.95 21.16 15.87
CA GLY A 340 -7.31 22.55 15.58
C GLY A 340 -8.76 22.80 15.19
N ALA A 341 -9.60 21.77 15.08
CA ALA A 341 -11.03 21.90 14.81
C ALA A 341 -11.85 20.87 15.63
N LEU A 342 -13.18 21.01 15.63
CA LEU A 342 -14.09 20.16 16.40
C LEU A 342 -13.83 18.66 16.19
N ILE A 343 -13.76 17.91 17.28
CA ILE A 343 -13.88 16.46 17.31
C ILE A 343 -15.14 16.15 18.09
N ASP A 344 -16.13 15.57 17.42
CA ASP A 344 -17.44 15.26 18.02
C ASP A 344 -17.66 13.76 18.05
N LEU A 345 -17.67 13.21 19.26
CA LEU A 345 -17.79 11.79 19.59
C LEU A 345 -18.97 11.54 20.53
N HIS A 346 -19.90 12.49 20.68
CA HIS A 346 -20.95 12.32 21.68
C HIS A 346 -21.88 11.14 21.37
N GLY A 347 -22.42 10.57 22.42
CA GLY A 347 -23.57 9.67 22.35
C GLY A 347 -24.82 10.29 22.94
N GLY A 348 -25.85 9.47 23.09
CA GLY A 348 -27.11 9.87 23.72
C GLY A 348 -26.99 10.04 25.22
N SER A 349 -27.92 10.78 25.82
CA SER A 349 -27.97 11.04 27.26
C SER A 349 -28.14 9.77 28.13
N ASN A 350 -28.79 8.73 27.59
CA ASN A 350 -28.91 7.42 28.23
C ASN A 350 -27.94 6.37 27.64
N GLY A 351 -27.24 6.73 26.57
CA GLY A 351 -26.28 5.87 25.89
C GLY A 351 -24.85 6.16 26.31
N GLY A 352 -23.90 5.51 25.66
CA GLY A 352 -22.48 5.67 25.99
C GLY A 352 -21.85 6.88 25.31
N GLY A 353 -20.95 7.58 26.00
CA GLY A 353 -20.14 8.62 25.37
C GLY A 353 -19.00 8.04 24.55
N GLY A 354 -18.42 8.85 23.66
CA GLY A 354 -17.28 8.45 22.85
C GLY A 354 -15.94 8.55 23.56
N PHE A 355 -14.87 8.16 22.85
CA PHE A 355 -13.52 8.17 23.41
C PHE A 355 -12.48 8.77 22.45
N LEU A 356 -11.72 9.75 22.93
CA LEU A 356 -10.53 10.27 22.25
C LEU A 356 -9.26 9.79 22.96
N GLY A 357 -8.40 9.06 22.26
CA GLY A 357 -7.02 8.79 22.65
C GLY A 357 -6.04 9.55 21.76
N ALA A 358 -5.35 10.55 22.30
CA ALA A 358 -4.44 11.42 21.55
C ALA A 358 -3.03 11.33 22.13
N GLN A 359 -2.09 10.78 21.37
CA GLN A 359 -0.71 10.56 21.80
C GLN A 359 0.28 11.18 20.83
N ALA A 360 1.33 11.83 21.37
CA ALA A 360 2.40 12.38 20.56
C ALA A 360 3.79 12.18 21.16
N GLY A 361 4.79 11.92 20.31
CA GLY A 361 6.19 11.76 20.72
C GLY A 361 6.91 13.07 21.05
N ARG A 362 6.33 14.25 20.75
CA ARG A 362 6.91 15.55 21.10
C ARG A 362 5.94 16.50 21.78
N GLU A 363 4.72 16.64 21.27
CA GLU A 363 3.80 17.68 21.74
C GLU A 363 2.36 17.37 21.33
N VAL A 364 1.41 17.53 22.25
CA VAL A 364 -0.03 17.51 21.94
C VAL A 364 -0.61 18.90 22.15
N ARG A 365 -1.36 19.41 21.17
CA ARG A 365 -2.12 20.66 21.25
C ARG A 365 -3.60 20.39 20.98
N ALA A 366 -4.43 20.45 22.02
CA ALA A 366 -5.88 20.40 21.90
C ALA A 366 -6.44 21.82 21.89
N LEU A 367 -6.51 22.43 20.70
CA LEU A 367 -6.79 23.85 20.51
C LEU A 367 -8.27 24.15 20.25
N ALA A 368 -9.03 23.15 19.83
CA ALA A 368 -10.46 23.25 19.53
C ALA A 368 -11.29 22.35 20.45
N GLU A 369 -12.60 22.35 20.22
CA GLU A 369 -13.55 21.58 21.00
C GLU A 369 -13.40 20.07 20.77
N VAL A 370 -13.48 19.31 21.87
CA VAL A 370 -13.65 17.85 21.86
C VAL A 370 -14.88 17.55 22.68
N ASP A 371 -15.90 17.03 22.01
CA ASP A 371 -17.14 16.56 22.62
C ASP A 371 -17.09 15.04 22.72
N ALA A 372 -17.04 14.53 23.94
CA ALA A 372 -17.12 13.10 24.25
C ALA A 372 -18.28 12.82 25.23
N ASP A 373 -19.35 13.63 25.17
CA ASP A 373 -20.51 13.50 26.05
C ASP A 373 -21.27 12.17 25.81
N GLY A 374 -22.01 11.73 26.83
CA GLY A 374 -22.59 10.41 26.99
C GLY A 374 -21.93 9.65 28.16
N ASP A 375 -22.64 8.65 28.70
CA ASP A 375 -22.16 7.93 29.88
C ASP A 375 -20.87 7.16 29.61
N GLY A 376 -19.87 7.34 30.48
CA GLY A 376 -18.57 6.67 30.35
C GLY A 376 -17.66 7.22 29.25
N GLY A 377 -18.06 8.33 28.60
CA GLY A 377 -17.21 9.00 27.60
C GLY A 377 -15.89 9.49 28.19
N GLY A 378 -14.89 9.69 27.34
CA GLY A 378 -13.57 10.05 27.84
C GLY A 378 -12.59 10.66 26.85
N VAL A 379 -11.58 11.31 27.42
CA VAL A 379 -10.50 11.95 26.68
C VAL A 379 -9.18 11.65 27.36
N LEU A 380 -8.22 11.09 26.62
CA LEU A 380 -6.84 10.90 27.06
C LEU A 380 -5.90 11.67 26.14
N LEU A 381 -5.18 12.65 26.70
CA LEU A 381 -4.09 13.34 26.01
C LEU A 381 -2.77 12.93 26.63
N SER A 382 -1.82 12.44 25.83
CA SER A 382 -0.56 11.93 26.36
C SER A 382 0.64 12.25 25.49
N THR A 383 1.77 12.54 26.13
CA THR A 383 3.11 12.44 25.51
C THR A 383 3.97 11.35 26.17
N ALA A 384 3.35 10.52 27.02
CA ALA A 384 4.00 9.34 27.55
C ALA A 384 4.09 8.31 26.43
N VAL A 385 5.28 7.79 26.18
CA VAL A 385 5.53 6.67 25.26
C VAL A 385 5.99 5.48 26.09
N ASP A 386 5.31 4.34 25.89
CA ASP A 386 5.75 3.05 26.44
C ASP A 386 7.02 2.61 25.70
N ALA A 387 8.16 3.17 26.11
CA ALA A 387 9.45 2.62 25.76
C ALA A 387 9.58 1.31 26.53
N LEU A 388 9.83 0.21 25.82
CA LEU A 388 10.05 -1.16 26.32
C LEU A 388 11.21 -1.31 27.36
N ALA A 389 11.68 -0.22 27.97
CA ALA A 389 12.70 -0.16 29.02
C ALA A 389 12.44 0.91 30.12
N GLY A 390 11.30 1.62 30.09
CA GLY A 390 10.95 2.65 31.07
C GLY A 390 10.21 3.81 30.39
N ALA A 391 8.96 4.06 30.78
CA ALA A 391 8.15 5.12 30.19
C ALA A 391 8.88 6.48 30.29
N VAL A 392 8.94 7.22 29.18
CA VAL A 392 9.46 8.61 29.13
C VAL A 392 8.31 9.50 28.69
N VAL A 393 8.24 10.70 29.26
CA VAL A 393 7.26 11.70 28.86
C VAL A 393 7.97 12.80 28.08
N ALA A 394 7.75 12.82 26.77
CA ALA A 394 8.67 13.44 25.82
C ALA A 394 8.44 14.94 25.59
N GLY A 395 7.30 15.51 26.01
CA GLY A 395 7.08 16.96 25.90
C GLY A 395 5.75 17.47 26.45
N PRO A 396 5.32 18.68 26.06
CA PRO A 396 4.16 19.32 26.67
C PRO A 396 2.83 18.84 26.09
N VAL A 397 1.79 18.89 26.91
CA VAL A 397 0.39 18.87 26.46
C VAL A 397 -0.24 20.22 26.78
N THR A 398 -0.77 20.88 25.75
CA THR A 398 -1.52 22.14 25.88
C THR A 398 -2.99 21.93 25.55
N VAL A 399 -3.87 22.28 26.49
CA VAL A 399 -5.32 22.35 26.29
C VAL A 399 -5.71 23.83 26.16
N GLY A 400 -6.08 24.23 24.94
CA GLY A 400 -6.56 25.57 24.61
C GLY A 400 -8.04 25.65 24.25
N GLY A 401 -8.68 24.52 23.97
CA GLY A 401 -10.09 24.42 23.59
C GLY A 401 -11.04 24.04 24.73
N ASN A 402 -12.28 23.70 24.35
CA ASN A 402 -13.29 23.16 25.25
C ASN A 402 -13.32 21.64 25.13
N LEU A 403 -12.82 20.92 26.12
CA LEU A 403 -12.84 19.46 26.14
C LEU A 403 -13.88 19.05 27.18
N HIS A 404 -14.84 18.22 26.77
CA HIS A 404 -15.86 17.75 27.68
C HIS A 404 -16.24 16.29 27.48
N ALA A 405 -16.57 15.64 28.61
CA ALA A 405 -17.08 14.28 28.69
C ALA A 405 -18.10 14.20 29.84
N GLY A 406 -19.37 14.40 29.52
CA GLY A 406 -20.47 14.45 30.47
C GLY A 406 -21.50 13.35 30.29
N GLY A 407 -21.96 12.72 31.38
CA GLY A 407 -23.04 11.73 31.35
C GLY A 407 -23.91 11.78 32.60
N ASP A 408 -25.16 11.33 32.49
CA ASP A 408 -26.16 11.42 33.55
C ASP A 408 -26.02 10.33 34.63
N LEU A 409 -25.39 9.18 34.33
CA LEU A 409 -25.23 8.04 35.24
C LEU A 409 -23.79 7.90 35.77
N LEU A 410 -22.90 7.33 34.95
CA LEU A 410 -21.51 7.06 35.34
C LEU A 410 -20.69 8.34 35.23
N GLY A 411 -20.97 9.17 34.24
CA GLY A 411 -20.19 10.36 33.92
C GLY A 411 -18.91 10.07 33.14
N GLY A 412 -18.20 11.13 32.75
CA GLY A 412 -17.00 11.02 31.91
C GLY A 412 -15.67 11.02 32.66
N GLN A 413 -14.66 10.41 32.03
CA GLN A 413 -13.30 10.32 32.55
C GLN A 413 -12.31 10.95 31.59
N MET A 414 -11.56 11.93 32.09
CA MET A 414 -10.61 12.68 31.28
C MET A 414 -9.24 12.70 31.95
N ALA A 415 -8.19 12.53 31.15
CA ALA A 415 -6.82 12.44 31.64
C ALA A 415 -5.83 13.16 30.71
N VAL A 416 -4.85 13.82 31.33
CA VAL A 416 -3.70 14.42 30.66
C VAL A 416 -2.43 13.91 31.32
N GLU A 417 -1.50 13.40 30.50
CA GLU A 417 -0.19 12.92 30.95
C GLU A 417 0.94 13.51 30.08
N ALA A 418 1.78 14.35 30.68
CA ALA A 418 2.80 15.07 29.93
C ALA A 418 4.03 15.41 30.78
N CYS A 419 5.09 15.88 30.12
CA CYS A 419 6.17 16.53 30.82
C CYS A 419 5.63 17.82 31.46
N ASP A 420 5.31 18.82 30.64
CA ASP A 420 4.61 20.02 31.08
C ASP A 420 3.14 19.92 30.68
N VAL A 421 2.24 20.30 31.60
CA VAL A 421 0.80 20.33 31.32
C VAL A 421 0.29 21.75 31.46
N ASP A 422 -0.35 22.27 30.42
CA ASP A 422 -0.90 23.61 30.38
C ASP A 422 -2.39 23.58 30.03
N LEU A 423 -3.25 24.00 30.97
CA LEU A 423 -4.65 24.32 30.70
C LEU A 423 -4.77 25.83 30.55
N ALA A 424 -4.79 26.30 29.31
CA ALA A 424 -4.67 27.72 28.98
C ALA A 424 -5.86 28.56 29.48
N ALA A 425 -5.64 29.87 29.62
CA ALA A 425 -6.70 30.81 29.97
C ALA A 425 -7.85 30.77 28.95
N GLY A 426 -9.08 30.63 29.46
CA GLY A 426 -10.29 30.53 28.63
C GLY A 426 -10.59 29.12 28.10
N ALA A 427 -9.67 28.15 28.26
CA ALA A 427 -9.94 26.75 27.97
C ALA A 427 -10.87 26.13 29.03
N VAL A 428 -11.63 25.12 28.62
CA VAL A 428 -12.54 24.36 29.51
C VAL A 428 -12.15 22.88 29.46
N PHE A 429 -12.02 22.26 30.62
CA PHE A 429 -11.80 20.82 30.77
C PHE A 429 -12.85 20.29 31.75
N ALA A 430 -13.93 19.74 31.21
CA ALA A 430 -15.15 19.48 31.97
C ALA A 430 -15.64 18.04 31.84
N SER A 431 -15.65 17.32 32.96
CA SER A 431 -16.43 16.08 33.08
C SER A 431 -17.68 16.30 33.91
N SER A 432 -18.74 15.55 33.62
CA SER A 432 -19.96 15.55 34.42
C SER A 432 -20.50 14.14 34.65
N GLY A 433 -21.26 13.96 35.74
CA GLY A 433 -21.84 12.70 36.19
C GLY A 433 -21.35 12.23 37.56
N ALA A 434 -21.89 11.12 38.07
CA ALA A 434 -21.65 10.69 39.45
C ALA A 434 -20.21 10.21 39.72
N GLN A 435 -19.50 9.71 38.70
CA GLN A 435 -18.11 9.27 38.75
C GLN A 435 -17.18 10.15 37.89
N ALA A 436 -17.63 11.38 37.57
CA ALA A 436 -16.84 12.34 36.79
C ALA A 436 -15.43 12.50 37.38
N ARG A 437 -14.42 12.35 36.53
CA ARG A 437 -13.03 12.35 37.00
C ARG A 437 -12.10 13.01 35.98
N ASN A 438 -11.39 14.04 36.44
CA ASN A 438 -10.32 14.68 35.70
C ASN A 438 -8.98 14.40 36.37
N VAL A 439 -8.00 13.94 35.60
CA VAL A 439 -6.66 13.60 36.09
C VAL A 439 -5.60 14.33 35.29
N PHE A 440 -4.74 15.06 35.98
CA PHE A 440 -3.58 15.70 35.37
C PHE A 440 -2.33 15.06 35.99
N ARG A 441 -1.43 14.57 35.16
CA ARG A 441 -0.12 14.02 35.55
C ARG A 441 0.96 14.81 34.83
N ALA A 442 1.74 15.57 35.59
CA ALA A 442 2.84 16.37 35.06
C ALA A 442 4.17 15.96 35.72
N SER A 443 5.15 15.65 34.89
CA SER A 443 6.51 15.34 35.34
C SER A 443 7.40 16.59 35.47
N GLY A 444 6.97 17.69 34.86
CA GLY A 444 7.56 19.01 34.83
C GLY A 444 6.64 20.03 35.47
N GLN A 445 6.47 21.19 34.84
CA GLN A 445 5.59 22.24 35.35
C GLN A 445 4.13 22.00 34.91
N MET A 446 3.22 22.08 35.87
CA MET A 446 1.78 22.14 35.62
C MET A 446 1.28 23.57 35.77
N THR A 447 0.53 24.07 34.79
CA THR A 447 -0.13 25.38 34.79
C THR A 447 -1.61 25.21 34.51
N ILE A 448 -2.46 25.81 35.35
CA ILE A 448 -3.92 25.77 35.26
C ILE A 448 -4.44 27.20 35.29
N ASP A 449 -4.68 27.77 34.11
CA ASP A 449 -5.24 29.12 33.94
C ASP A 449 -6.71 29.08 33.48
N GLY A 450 -7.17 27.96 32.93
CA GLY A 450 -8.55 27.75 32.47
C GLY A 450 -9.54 27.24 33.52
N ALA A 451 -10.68 26.74 33.04
CA ALA A 451 -11.72 26.12 33.85
C ALA A 451 -11.57 24.60 33.88
N LEU A 452 -11.48 24.03 35.08
CA LEU A 452 -11.39 22.59 35.34
C LEU A 452 -12.59 22.15 36.19
N SER A 453 -13.49 21.34 35.63
CA SER A 453 -14.71 20.95 36.34
C SER A 453 -15.06 19.47 36.27
N ALA A 454 -15.48 18.91 37.41
CA ALA A 454 -15.97 17.53 37.55
C ALA A 454 -17.27 17.54 38.39
N LEU A 455 -18.42 17.82 37.77
CA LEU A 455 -19.69 18.09 38.47
C LEU A 455 -20.68 16.91 38.39
N PRO A 456 -21.64 16.80 39.33
CA PRO A 456 -21.81 17.59 40.55
C PRO A 456 -20.98 17.09 41.75
N ALA A 457 -20.48 15.85 41.71
CA ALA A 457 -19.76 15.20 42.82
C ALA A 457 -18.46 14.50 42.37
N GLY A 458 -17.90 14.91 41.23
CA GLY A 458 -16.71 14.33 40.64
C GLY A 458 -15.41 14.72 41.36
N THR A 459 -14.27 14.34 40.77
CA THR A 459 -12.94 14.62 41.34
C THR A 459 -12.01 15.25 40.32
N ASN A 460 -11.28 16.27 40.76
CA ASN A 460 -10.16 16.86 40.04
C ASN A 460 -8.87 16.47 40.76
N GLN A 461 -7.99 15.70 40.10
CA GLN A 461 -6.73 15.22 40.67
C GLN A 461 -5.54 15.80 39.90
N LEU A 462 -4.67 16.52 40.61
CA LEU A 462 -3.44 17.09 40.06
C LEU A 462 -2.24 16.36 40.67
N THR A 463 -1.64 15.44 39.93
CA THR A 463 -0.45 14.71 40.36
C THR A 463 0.78 15.33 39.71
N TYR A 464 1.79 15.67 40.51
CA TYR A 464 3.03 16.31 40.04
C TYR A 464 4.26 15.66 40.69
N ARG A 465 5.38 15.67 39.97
CA ARG A 465 6.57 14.92 40.36
C ARG A 465 7.46 15.60 41.40
N ASP A 466 7.80 16.88 41.17
CA ASP A 466 8.77 17.62 41.97
C ASP A 466 8.07 18.55 42.98
N PRO A 467 8.25 18.37 44.31
CA PRO A 467 7.73 19.29 45.33
C PRO A 467 8.16 20.75 45.14
N ALA A 468 9.29 21.02 44.48
CA ALA A 468 9.76 22.37 44.19
C ALA A 468 9.04 23.03 43.00
N ARG A 469 8.27 22.25 42.22
CA ARG A 469 7.45 22.71 41.09
C ARG A 469 5.98 22.34 41.30
N PRO A 470 5.31 22.93 42.31
CA PRO A 470 3.88 22.69 42.50
C PRO A 470 3.06 23.24 41.31
N PRO A 471 1.82 22.77 41.12
CA PRO A 471 0.92 23.31 40.11
C PRO A 471 0.72 24.82 40.30
N LEU A 472 0.91 25.58 39.22
CA LEU A 472 0.64 27.01 39.17
C LEU A 472 -0.81 27.21 38.76
N VAL A 473 -1.63 27.73 39.66
CA VAL A 473 -3.05 28.03 39.38
C VAL A 473 -3.20 29.53 39.16
N GLY A 474 -3.67 29.90 37.97
CA GLY A 474 -3.93 31.28 37.58
C GLY A 474 -4.97 31.96 38.47
N ALA A 475 -4.90 33.29 38.58
CA ALA A 475 -5.82 34.05 39.44
C ALA A 475 -7.29 33.94 39.00
N ASP A 476 -7.52 33.78 37.70
CA ASP A 476 -8.85 33.67 37.08
C ASP A 476 -9.26 32.21 36.80
N ALA A 477 -8.44 31.23 37.18
CA ALA A 477 -8.73 29.82 36.97
C ALA A 477 -9.92 29.37 37.83
N VAL A 478 -10.82 28.57 37.25
CA VAL A 478 -12.03 28.08 37.92
C VAL A 478 -11.93 26.57 38.09
N ILE A 479 -11.74 26.11 39.32
CA ILE A 479 -11.60 24.66 39.62
C ILE A 479 -12.77 24.20 40.49
N THR A 480 -13.65 23.34 39.96
CA THR A 480 -14.86 22.89 40.68
C THR A 480 -15.14 21.38 40.50
N PRO A 481 -15.18 20.56 41.57
CA PRO A 481 -14.81 20.89 42.95
C PRO A 481 -13.30 21.16 43.08
N THR A 482 -12.89 21.68 44.24
CA THR A 482 -11.48 21.94 44.55
C THR A 482 -10.61 20.74 44.20
N ALA A 483 -9.53 20.98 43.46
CA ALA A 483 -8.62 19.91 43.06
C ALA A 483 -7.78 19.38 44.23
N VAL A 484 -7.53 18.08 44.21
CA VAL A 484 -6.60 17.41 45.13
C VAL A 484 -5.24 17.35 44.47
N ALA A 485 -4.28 18.08 45.02
CA ALA A 485 -2.89 18.09 44.56
C ALA A 485 -2.06 17.03 45.31
N ASN A 486 -1.43 16.10 44.57
CA ASN A 486 -0.62 15.02 45.13
C ASN A 486 0.79 15.04 44.53
N VAL A 487 1.80 14.87 45.39
CA VAL A 487 3.18 14.65 44.93
C VAL A 487 3.37 13.16 44.67
N ASP A 488 3.87 12.79 43.50
CA ASP A 488 4.27 11.43 43.16
C ASP A 488 5.62 11.44 42.44
N SER A 489 6.69 11.16 43.19
CA SER A 489 8.05 11.10 42.65
C SER A 489 8.31 9.90 41.73
N SER A 490 7.38 8.94 41.65
CA SER A 490 7.47 7.78 40.76
C SER A 490 7.01 8.08 39.33
N LEU A 491 6.42 9.26 39.09
CA LEU A 491 6.11 9.69 37.73
C LEU A 491 7.38 9.69 36.87
N PRO A 492 7.27 9.25 35.59
CA PRO A 492 8.43 9.18 34.71
C PRO A 492 9.02 10.58 34.49
N PRO A 493 10.35 10.74 34.36
CA PRO A 493 10.95 12.07 34.20
C PRO A 493 10.56 12.75 32.88
N CYS A 494 10.62 14.08 32.90
CA CYS A 494 10.49 14.95 31.72
C CYS A 494 11.71 14.83 30.81
N GLY A 495 11.49 14.45 29.55
CA GLY A 495 12.56 14.40 28.55
C GLY A 495 13.79 13.61 29.00
N ALA A 496 14.89 13.89 28.31
CA ALA A 496 16.18 13.23 28.48
C ALA A 496 16.76 13.31 29.91
N VAL A 497 17.29 12.21 30.43
CA VAL A 497 17.94 12.12 31.74
C VAL A 497 19.44 12.34 31.60
N CYS A 498 19.84 13.61 31.71
CA CYS A 498 21.24 14.00 31.65
C CYS A 498 22.11 13.26 32.67
N GLY A 499 23.06 12.46 32.18
CA GLY A 499 24.02 11.69 32.97
C GLY A 499 23.73 10.19 33.02
N ASN A 500 22.83 9.69 32.17
CA ASN A 500 22.51 8.26 32.05
C ASN A 500 23.37 7.55 30.97
N GLY A 501 24.10 8.31 30.15
CA GLY A 501 25.01 7.82 29.10
C GLY A 501 24.33 7.53 27.77
N ILE A 502 23.12 8.04 27.55
CA ILE A 502 22.32 7.87 26.32
C ILE A 502 21.93 9.27 25.85
N VAL A 503 22.37 9.68 24.66
CA VAL A 503 21.98 10.98 24.09
C VAL A 503 20.51 10.94 23.66
N GLU A 504 19.66 11.59 24.44
CA GLU A 504 18.21 11.63 24.24
C GLU A 504 17.74 12.96 23.59
N LEU A 505 16.49 13.02 23.12
CA LEU A 505 15.98 14.18 22.39
C LEU A 505 15.91 15.43 23.30
N GLY A 506 16.86 16.36 23.11
CA GLY A 506 17.03 17.56 23.95
C GLY A 506 18.42 17.71 24.56
N GLU A 507 19.23 16.63 24.56
CA GLU A 507 20.64 16.64 24.93
C GLU A 507 21.52 16.91 23.71
N GLN A 508 22.66 17.60 23.93
CA GLN A 508 23.70 17.74 22.91
C GLN A 508 24.83 16.70 23.10
N CYS A 509 24.86 16.05 24.26
CA CYS A 509 25.83 15.07 24.71
C CYS A 509 25.29 14.40 25.99
N ASP A 510 25.78 13.21 26.33
CA ASP A 510 25.60 12.61 27.65
C ASP A 510 26.78 11.65 27.94
N ASP A 511 27.76 12.13 28.70
CA ASP A 511 28.95 11.37 29.12
C ASP A 511 28.69 10.55 30.41
N GLY A 512 27.42 10.29 30.73
CA GLY A 512 27.01 9.57 31.93
C GLY A 512 27.36 10.33 33.21
N ALA A 513 27.79 9.60 34.24
CA ALA A 513 28.15 10.19 35.54
C ALA A 513 29.33 11.18 35.49
N THR A 514 29.98 11.36 34.34
CA THR A 514 31.11 12.27 34.15
C THR A 514 30.71 13.69 33.68
N ASN A 515 29.42 13.93 33.41
CA ASN A 515 28.92 15.26 33.02
C ASN A 515 29.30 16.35 34.03
N GLY A 516 29.84 17.47 33.52
CA GLY A 516 30.26 18.62 34.33
C GLY A 516 31.54 18.42 35.14
N THR A 517 32.24 17.29 34.98
CA THR A 517 33.56 17.09 35.62
C THR A 517 34.68 17.80 34.83
N PRO A 518 35.80 18.17 35.47
CA PRO A 518 36.91 18.83 34.76
C PRO A 518 37.48 17.94 33.64
N GLY A 519 37.29 18.37 32.39
CA GLY A 519 37.70 17.63 31.19
C GLY A 519 36.58 16.88 30.46
N ALA A 520 35.35 16.89 30.98
CA ALA A 520 34.18 16.34 30.27
C ALA A 520 33.80 17.26 29.10
N ALA A 521 33.44 16.65 27.96
CA ALA A 521 32.93 17.37 26.80
C ALA A 521 31.51 17.91 27.07
N CYS A 522 30.77 17.17 27.90
CA CYS A 522 29.42 17.48 28.32
C CYS A 522 29.35 18.21 29.67
N ASP A 523 28.67 19.36 29.71
CA ASP A 523 28.42 20.09 30.95
C ASP A 523 27.34 19.42 31.82
N SER A 524 27.14 19.89 33.06
CA SER A 524 26.17 19.31 33.99
C SER A 524 24.70 19.53 33.60
N ARG A 525 24.44 20.09 32.41
CA ARG A 525 23.11 20.33 31.81
C ARG A 525 23.01 19.66 30.43
N CYS A 526 23.92 18.75 30.12
CA CYS A 526 24.00 18.03 28.85
C CYS A 526 24.11 18.94 27.62
N GLN A 527 24.90 20.00 27.77
CA GLN A 527 25.32 20.92 26.70
C GLN A 527 26.83 20.81 26.48
N ILE A 528 27.28 20.94 25.24
CA ILE A 528 28.73 20.91 24.93
C ILE A 528 29.39 22.19 25.50
N GLY A 529 30.48 22.04 26.28
CA GLY A 529 31.21 23.16 26.88
C GLY A 529 31.99 24.02 25.86
N VAL A 530 32.23 25.31 26.16
CA VAL A 530 32.95 26.24 25.25
C VAL A 530 34.47 26.07 25.37
N PHE A 531 35.11 25.56 24.32
CA PHE A 531 36.57 25.35 24.23
C PHE A 531 37.33 26.62 23.76
N CYS A 532 38.61 26.75 24.15
CA CYS A 532 39.44 27.91 23.79
C CYS A 532 39.63 28.03 22.26
N GLY A 533 39.09 29.07 21.64
CA GLY A 533 39.36 29.47 20.25
C GLY A 533 40.12 30.81 20.14
N SER A 534 40.50 31.21 18.91
CA SER A 534 41.13 32.50 18.64
C SER A 534 40.18 33.67 18.89
N GLY A 535 40.14 34.15 20.15
CA GLY A 535 39.24 35.21 20.62
C GLY A 535 38.47 34.89 21.91
N ALA A 536 38.73 33.74 22.55
CA ALA A 536 38.03 33.33 23.77
C ALA A 536 38.40 34.19 25.01
N PRO A 537 37.48 34.39 25.98
CA PRO A 537 37.77 35.07 27.24
C PRO A 537 38.76 34.28 28.10
N ALA A 538 39.38 34.94 29.10
CA ALA A 538 40.48 34.41 29.93
C ALA A 538 40.13 33.16 30.79
N THR A 539 38.93 32.61 30.69
CA THR A 539 38.43 31.45 31.44
C THR A 539 37.90 30.35 30.51
N CYS A 540 38.69 29.95 29.52
CA CYS A 540 38.32 28.87 28.60
C CYS A 540 39.09 27.57 28.93
N VAL A 541 38.53 26.42 28.53
CA VAL A 541 39.17 25.11 28.68
C VAL A 541 40.02 24.83 27.43
N PRO A 542 41.34 24.57 27.57
CA PRO A 542 42.19 24.20 26.44
C PRO A 542 41.78 22.84 25.88
N CYS A 543 41.78 22.70 24.56
CA CYS A 543 41.54 21.41 23.92
C CYS A 543 42.71 20.45 24.17
N ALA A 544 42.41 19.17 24.35
CA ALA A 544 43.39 18.08 24.40
C ALA A 544 43.56 17.41 23.03
N ASP A 545 42.48 17.32 22.24
CA ASP A 545 42.46 16.73 20.90
C ASP A 545 41.47 17.45 19.95
N ASP A 546 41.48 17.04 18.68
CA ASP A 546 40.66 17.67 17.63
C ASP A 546 39.15 17.56 17.92
N THR A 547 38.69 16.49 18.61
CA THR A 547 37.28 16.26 18.93
C THR A 547 36.73 17.23 19.96
N ASN A 548 37.60 17.79 20.80
CA ASN A 548 37.23 18.88 21.70
C ASN A 548 36.88 20.16 20.93
N CYS A 549 37.34 20.33 19.70
CA CYS A 549 37.13 21.56 18.94
C CYS A 549 35.93 21.50 18.00
N HIS A 550 35.56 20.31 17.55
CA HIS A 550 34.42 20.06 16.71
C HIS A 550 34.05 18.57 16.85
N PRO A 551 32.76 18.18 16.84
CA PRO A 551 32.35 16.79 17.01
C PRO A 551 33.00 15.82 16.01
N LEU A 552 33.26 16.29 14.80
CA LEU A 552 33.97 15.57 13.73
C LEU A 552 35.49 15.80 13.71
N GLY A 553 36.06 16.41 14.76
CA GLY A 553 37.46 16.83 14.81
C GLY A 553 37.89 17.60 13.57
N ARG A 554 39.06 17.23 13.03
CA ARG A 554 39.66 17.84 11.83
C ARG A 554 38.78 17.71 10.59
N CYS A 555 37.94 16.68 10.52
CA CYS A 555 36.98 16.45 9.45
C CYS A 555 35.92 17.55 9.37
N GLY A 556 35.57 18.14 10.52
CA GLY A 556 34.67 19.28 10.60
C GLY A 556 35.34 20.63 10.33
N GLY A 557 36.61 20.62 9.95
CA GLY A 557 37.36 21.85 9.66
C GLY A 557 37.86 22.58 10.90
N PHE A 558 38.00 21.90 12.05
CA PHE A 558 38.66 22.46 13.23
C PHE A 558 39.63 21.46 13.85
N ALA A 559 40.80 21.94 14.27
CA ALA A 559 41.82 21.12 14.92
C ALA A 559 42.29 21.76 16.22
N CYS A 560 42.68 20.93 17.17
CA CYS A 560 43.37 21.35 18.37
C CYS A 560 44.85 21.55 18.06
N LEU A 561 45.25 22.81 17.96
CA LEU A 561 46.64 23.20 17.74
C LEU A 561 47.14 23.93 18.99
N ALA A 562 48.02 23.27 19.74
CA ALA A 562 48.62 23.81 20.97
C ALA A 562 47.59 24.26 22.02
N GLY A 563 46.51 23.49 22.22
CA GLY A 563 45.46 23.78 23.19
C GLY A 563 44.41 24.81 22.71
N LEU A 564 44.47 25.21 21.44
CA LEU A 564 43.54 26.14 20.80
C LEU A 564 42.81 25.47 19.63
N CYS A 565 41.49 25.64 19.61
CA CYS A 565 40.64 25.26 18.49
C CYS A 565 40.82 26.22 17.32
N THR A 566 41.45 25.72 16.26
CA THR A 566 41.81 26.49 15.07
C THR A 566 41.10 25.91 13.86
N ALA A 567 40.49 26.78 13.05
CA ALA A 567 39.89 26.37 11.79
C ALA A 567 40.97 25.85 10.82
N VAL A 568 40.69 24.72 10.19
CA VAL A 568 41.52 24.03 9.20
C VAL A 568 40.66 23.60 8.03
N THR A 569 41.26 23.22 6.91
CA THR A 569 40.51 22.67 5.78
C THR A 569 39.94 21.29 6.17
N PRO A 570 38.63 21.05 5.99
CA PRO A 570 38.01 19.73 6.19
C PRO A 570 38.72 18.64 5.40
N LEU A 571 38.88 17.47 6.00
CA LEU A 571 39.49 16.31 5.35
C LEU A 571 38.48 15.65 4.39
N ALA A 572 38.84 15.50 3.12
CA ALA A 572 38.03 14.77 2.14
C ALA A 572 38.40 13.29 2.19
N CYS A 573 37.46 12.45 2.62
CA CYS A 573 37.68 11.03 2.87
C CYS A 573 37.04 10.09 1.85
N ASP A 574 36.54 10.63 0.73
CA ASP A 574 36.08 9.79 -0.37
C ASP A 574 37.29 9.16 -1.08
N ASP A 575 37.43 7.83 -1.01
CA ASP A 575 38.46 7.07 -1.73
C ASP A 575 38.02 6.61 -3.13
N GLY A 576 36.77 6.90 -3.50
CA GLY A 576 36.17 6.53 -4.78
C GLY A 576 35.86 5.04 -4.94
N ASN A 577 35.90 4.25 -3.85
CA ASN A 577 35.55 2.84 -3.88
C ASN A 577 34.10 2.62 -3.39
N PRO A 578 33.19 2.10 -4.25
CA PRO A 578 31.79 1.89 -3.86
C PRO A 578 31.60 0.83 -2.77
N CYS A 579 32.61 -0.03 -2.53
CA CYS A 579 32.57 -1.04 -1.48
C CYS A 579 33.17 -0.60 -0.15
N THR A 580 33.48 0.68 0.00
CA THR A 580 33.83 1.26 1.29
C THR A 580 32.78 2.28 1.68
N GLN A 581 32.39 2.22 2.95
CA GLN A 581 31.71 3.32 3.58
C GLN A 581 32.78 4.26 4.11
N ASP A 582 32.97 5.32 3.34
CA ASP A 582 33.90 6.35 3.69
C ASP A 582 33.31 7.23 4.77
N SER A 583 34.01 7.27 5.88
CA SER A 583 33.66 8.07 7.03
C SER A 583 34.90 8.82 7.48
N CYS A 584 34.67 9.99 8.05
CA CYS A 584 35.75 10.74 8.68
C CYS A 584 35.56 10.62 10.18
N ASP A 585 36.36 9.73 10.79
CA ASP A 585 36.40 9.53 12.22
C ASP A 585 37.16 10.68 12.89
N ALA A 586 36.61 11.16 14.00
CA ALA A 586 37.13 12.34 14.67
C ALA A 586 38.51 12.12 15.32
N VAL A 587 38.91 10.86 15.53
CA VAL A 587 40.18 10.43 16.15
C VAL A 587 41.10 9.78 15.11
N GLU A 588 40.59 8.84 14.32
CA GLU A 588 41.36 8.04 13.36
C GLU A 588 41.56 8.72 11.99
N GLY A 589 40.78 9.77 11.69
CA GLY A 589 40.81 10.47 10.41
C GLY A 589 39.96 9.76 9.36
N CYS A 590 40.41 9.69 8.10
CA CYS A 590 39.65 8.96 7.08
C CYS A 590 39.64 7.46 7.37
N VAL A 591 38.43 6.92 7.53
CA VAL A 591 38.17 5.50 7.72
C VAL A 591 37.32 5.01 6.55
N HIS A 592 37.82 4.01 5.85
CA HIS A 592 37.17 3.39 4.69
C HIS A 592 36.68 2.00 5.11
N ALA A 593 35.49 1.95 5.71
CA ALA A 593 34.99 0.71 6.30
C ALA A 593 34.46 -0.21 5.19
N PRO A 594 34.92 -1.46 5.08
CA PRO A 594 34.46 -2.35 4.02
C PRO A 594 32.98 -2.66 4.18
N LEU A 595 32.20 -2.37 3.14
CA LEU A 595 30.80 -2.78 3.05
C LEU A 595 30.69 -4.26 2.70
N ALA A 596 29.61 -4.89 3.14
CA ALA A 596 29.26 -6.26 2.83
C ALA A 596 27.82 -6.35 2.34
N GLY A 597 27.58 -7.07 1.26
CA GLY A 597 26.24 -7.25 0.69
C GLY A 597 26.17 -6.92 -0.80
N ALA A 598 25.06 -7.33 -1.41
CA ALA A 598 24.79 -7.15 -2.84
C ALA A 598 23.98 -5.88 -3.10
N GLY A 599 24.01 -5.38 -4.35
CA GLY A 599 23.19 -4.24 -4.78
C GLY A 599 23.71 -2.87 -4.35
N ILE A 600 25.02 -2.74 -4.13
CA ILE A 600 25.65 -1.44 -3.82
C ILE A 600 25.83 -0.64 -5.12
N ALA A 601 25.31 0.59 -5.14
CA ALA A 601 25.37 1.46 -6.31
C ALA A 601 26.82 1.75 -6.72
N GLY A 602 27.15 1.50 -7.99
CA GLY A 602 28.50 1.63 -8.54
C GLY A 602 29.36 0.36 -8.43
N CYS A 603 28.86 -0.69 -7.79
CA CYS A 603 29.56 -1.98 -7.69
C CYS A 603 29.15 -3.01 -8.76
N ASP A 604 27.96 -2.85 -9.33
CA ASP A 604 27.43 -3.68 -10.42
C ASP A 604 28.27 -3.48 -11.69
N ASP A 605 28.80 -4.57 -12.26
CA ASP A 605 29.58 -4.56 -13.50
C ASP A 605 28.72 -4.82 -14.75
N GLU A 606 27.39 -4.84 -14.57
CA GLU A 606 26.35 -5.15 -15.54
C GLU A 606 26.45 -6.56 -16.12
N ASN A 607 27.26 -7.44 -15.53
CA ASN A 607 27.41 -8.82 -15.97
C ASN A 607 26.45 -9.74 -15.20
N VAL A 608 25.35 -10.10 -15.83
CA VAL A 608 24.34 -10.98 -15.19
C VAL A 608 24.84 -12.43 -15.04
N CYS A 609 25.93 -12.81 -15.72
CA CYS A 609 26.41 -14.19 -15.80
C CYS A 609 27.20 -14.65 -14.58
N ASN A 610 27.89 -13.73 -13.91
CA ASN A 610 28.65 -13.96 -12.69
C ASN A 610 27.84 -13.61 -11.44
N GLY A 611 26.59 -13.16 -11.62
CA GLY A 611 25.63 -12.91 -10.54
C GLY A 611 25.91 -11.59 -9.83
N VAL A 612 24.88 -11.07 -9.16
CA VAL A 612 24.91 -9.72 -8.57
C VAL A 612 26.14 -9.50 -7.71
N GLU A 613 26.93 -8.50 -8.10
CA GLU A 613 28.16 -8.11 -7.42
C GLU A 613 27.86 -7.82 -5.96
N THR A 614 28.73 -8.37 -5.12
CA THR A 614 28.66 -8.27 -3.68
C THR A 614 29.93 -7.57 -3.23
N CYS A 615 29.81 -6.60 -2.34
CA CYS A 615 30.97 -6.09 -1.66
C CYS A 615 31.49 -7.14 -0.68
N ALA A 616 32.76 -7.54 -0.81
CA ALA A 616 33.42 -8.45 0.11
C ALA A 616 34.85 -7.97 0.38
N GLY A 617 35.14 -7.67 1.65
CA GLY A 617 36.48 -7.22 2.05
C GLY A 617 36.89 -5.89 1.44
N GLY A 618 35.94 -4.99 1.16
CA GLY A 618 36.21 -3.66 0.59
C GLY A 618 36.44 -3.68 -0.92
N ALA A 619 36.10 -4.77 -1.61
CA ALA A 619 36.16 -4.85 -3.06
C ALA A 619 34.85 -5.40 -3.63
N CYS A 620 34.49 -4.93 -4.83
CA CYS A 620 33.44 -5.54 -5.63
C CYS A 620 33.89 -6.92 -6.06
N VAL A 621 33.19 -7.95 -5.59
CA VAL A 621 33.38 -9.32 -6.05
C VAL A 621 32.12 -9.75 -6.78
N ALA A 622 32.32 -10.46 -7.89
CA ALA A 622 31.24 -11.09 -8.59
C ALA A 622 30.44 -12.01 -7.66
N GLY A 623 29.12 -12.04 -7.85
CA GLY A 623 28.22 -12.87 -7.07
C GLY A 623 28.34 -14.37 -7.37
N VAL A 624 27.26 -15.09 -7.09
CA VAL A 624 27.11 -16.48 -7.51
C VAL A 624 26.45 -16.49 -8.89
N PRO A 625 27.09 -17.08 -9.92
CA PRO A 625 26.47 -17.25 -11.23
C PRO A 625 25.10 -17.91 -11.12
N PRO A 626 24.06 -17.38 -11.80
CA PRO A 626 22.79 -18.08 -11.89
C PRO A 626 23.00 -19.46 -12.56
N PRO A 627 22.17 -20.47 -12.23
CA PRO A 627 22.28 -21.79 -12.84
C PRO A 627 22.08 -21.67 -14.35
N GLY A 628 23.07 -22.12 -15.12
CA GLY A 628 23.09 -21.97 -16.58
C GLY A 628 22.29 -23.00 -17.36
N ASP A 629 21.61 -23.92 -16.68
CA ASP A 629 20.76 -24.99 -17.23
C ASP A 629 19.32 -24.71 -16.76
N ASP A 630 18.37 -24.59 -17.70
CA ASP A 630 16.96 -24.28 -17.40
C ASP A 630 16.14 -25.52 -17.01
N GLY A 631 16.80 -26.68 -16.93
CA GLY A 631 16.18 -27.96 -16.65
C GLY A 631 15.53 -28.59 -17.88
N ASP A 632 15.62 -27.96 -19.05
CA ASP A 632 15.21 -28.53 -20.33
C ASP A 632 16.37 -29.25 -21.01
N LEU A 633 16.38 -30.58 -20.92
CA LEU A 633 17.40 -31.40 -21.61
C LEU A 633 17.48 -31.21 -23.15
N CYS A 634 16.54 -30.47 -23.75
CA CYS A 634 16.44 -30.21 -25.17
C CYS A 634 16.73 -28.74 -25.57
N THR A 635 17.36 -27.97 -24.70
CA THR A 635 18.01 -26.70 -25.00
C THR A 635 19.54 -26.88 -25.03
N ASP A 636 20.22 -26.05 -25.82
CA ASP A 636 21.67 -25.86 -25.75
C ASP A 636 21.94 -24.76 -24.73
N ASP A 637 22.30 -25.20 -23.53
CA ASP A 637 22.48 -24.41 -22.32
C ASP A 637 23.98 -24.23 -22.09
N GLY A 638 24.54 -23.11 -22.57
CA GLY A 638 25.99 -22.95 -22.44
C GLY A 638 26.57 -21.61 -22.87
N VAL A 639 25.79 -20.72 -23.47
CA VAL A 639 26.26 -19.39 -23.84
C VAL A 639 25.58 -18.37 -22.94
N CYS A 640 26.35 -17.81 -22.02
CA CYS A 640 25.92 -16.66 -21.25
C CYS A 640 26.31 -15.37 -21.96
N ASP A 641 25.33 -14.54 -22.29
CA ASP A 641 25.51 -13.17 -22.74
C ASP A 641 25.63 -12.27 -21.49
N PRO A 642 26.70 -11.47 -21.33
CA PRO A 642 26.91 -10.67 -20.12
C PRO A 642 25.76 -9.75 -19.75
N VAL A 643 24.94 -9.31 -20.71
CA VAL A 643 23.81 -8.42 -20.46
C VAL A 643 22.48 -9.19 -20.45
N ARG A 644 22.36 -10.23 -21.29
CA ARG A 644 21.08 -10.95 -21.50
C ARG A 644 20.94 -12.24 -20.70
N GLY A 645 22.01 -12.71 -20.05
CA GLY A 645 22.02 -13.95 -19.28
C GLY A 645 22.22 -15.20 -20.12
N TYR A 646 21.96 -16.35 -19.51
CA TYR A 646 22.09 -17.64 -20.18
C TYR A 646 21.05 -17.77 -21.30
N LEU A 647 21.55 -17.98 -22.51
CA LEU A 647 20.72 -18.23 -23.68
C LEU A 647 20.38 -19.72 -23.73
N HIS A 648 19.14 -20.06 -23.41
CA HIS A 648 18.61 -21.42 -23.53
C HIS A 648 18.08 -21.63 -24.95
N THR A 649 18.98 -22.00 -25.87
CA THR A 649 18.59 -22.10 -27.29
C THR A 649 17.95 -23.45 -27.56
N PRO A 650 16.66 -23.54 -27.90
CA PRO A 650 16.03 -24.83 -28.15
C PRO A 650 16.70 -25.53 -29.32
N LEU A 651 16.98 -26.83 -29.18
CA LEU A 651 17.40 -27.65 -30.32
C LEU A 651 16.35 -27.52 -31.43
N ILE A 652 16.78 -27.42 -32.69
CA ILE A 652 15.91 -27.28 -33.86
C ILE A 652 15.97 -28.53 -34.75
N GLY A 653 14.96 -28.68 -35.62
CA GLY A 653 14.92 -29.76 -36.60
C GLY A 653 14.76 -31.15 -35.97
N PHE A 654 15.36 -32.17 -36.60
CA PHE A 654 15.32 -33.55 -36.11
C PHE A 654 15.90 -33.73 -34.70
N PRO A 655 17.04 -33.12 -34.33
CA PRO A 655 17.59 -33.16 -32.97
C PRO A 655 16.59 -32.76 -31.86
N SER A 656 15.77 -31.74 -32.12
CA SER A 656 14.70 -31.30 -31.21
C SER A 656 13.71 -32.43 -30.90
N VAL A 657 13.22 -33.08 -31.95
CA VAL A 657 12.20 -34.14 -31.84
C VAL A 657 12.80 -35.39 -31.20
N THR A 658 14.03 -35.76 -31.56
CA THR A 658 14.70 -36.94 -31.00
C THR A 658 15.00 -36.76 -29.53
N CYS A 659 15.45 -35.56 -29.11
CA CYS A 659 15.68 -35.25 -27.70
C CYS A 659 14.40 -35.39 -26.87
N ARG A 660 13.26 -34.89 -27.36
CA ARG A 660 11.97 -35.06 -26.68
C ARG A 660 11.49 -36.52 -26.61
N PHE A 661 11.96 -37.38 -27.50
CA PHE A 661 11.74 -38.82 -27.35
C PHE A 661 12.65 -39.43 -26.29
N ASP A 662 13.89 -38.97 -26.15
CA ASP A 662 14.79 -39.40 -25.08
C ASP A 662 14.26 -39.00 -23.71
N THR A 663 13.66 -37.82 -23.55
CA THR A 663 13.02 -37.42 -22.29
C THR A 663 11.84 -38.34 -21.94
N LEU A 664 11.04 -38.74 -22.93
CA LEU A 664 9.97 -39.73 -22.76
C LEU A 664 10.51 -41.12 -22.39
N ASP A 665 11.58 -41.58 -23.04
CA ASP A 665 12.22 -42.87 -22.73
C ASP A 665 12.85 -42.88 -21.33
N ALA A 666 13.49 -41.78 -20.94
CA ALA A 666 14.05 -41.59 -19.60
C ALA A 666 12.94 -41.58 -18.53
N ALA A 667 11.85 -40.86 -18.78
CA ALA A 667 10.71 -40.81 -17.86
C ALA A 667 10.03 -42.19 -17.70
N LEU A 668 9.93 -42.97 -18.77
CA LEU A 668 9.36 -44.33 -18.73
C LEU A 668 10.29 -45.34 -18.06
N SER A 669 11.60 -45.20 -18.25
CA SER A 669 12.62 -46.11 -17.70
C SER A 669 12.91 -45.85 -16.22
N GLY A 670 12.87 -44.58 -15.80
CA GLY A 670 13.06 -44.16 -14.40
C GLY A 670 11.81 -44.27 -13.53
N ALA A 671 10.64 -44.60 -14.11
CA ALA A 671 9.39 -44.76 -13.36
C ALA A 671 9.43 -46.00 -12.45
N ALA A 672 9.11 -45.83 -11.16
CA ALA A 672 9.02 -46.94 -10.22
C ALA A 672 7.89 -47.90 -10.61
N THR A 673 7.94 -49.15 -10.13
CA THR A 673 6.95 -50.20 -10.46
C THR A 673 5.54 -49.90 -9.94
N GLY A 674 5.40 -49.00 -8.97
CA GLY A 674 4.12 -48.51 -8.46
C GLY A 674 3.54 -47.30 -9.22
N ASP A 675 4.37 -46.56 -9.97
CA ASP A 675 3.95 -45.30 -10.61
C ASP A 675 3.25 -45.52 -11.94
N ILE A 676 3.40 -46.70 -12.54
CA ILE A 676 2.81 -47.04 -13.83
C ILE A 676 2.63 -48.55 -13.97
N SER A 677 1.45 -48.97 -14.41
CA SER A 677 1.19 -50.41 -14.66
C SER A 677 2.07 -50.97 -15.78
N SER A 678 2.51 -52.23 -15.66
CA SER A 678 3.37 -52.90 -16.63
C SER A 678 2.76 -52.97 -18.04
N GLY A 679 1.44 -53.15 -18.13
CA GLY A 679 0.69 -53.16 -19.39
C GLY A 679 0.66 -51.79 -20.09
N LEU A 680 0.50 -50.72 -19.31
CA LEU A 680 0.55 -49.35 -19.83
C LEU A 680 1.96 -48.98 -20.27
N ARG A 681 2.99 -49.27 -19.46
CA ARG A 681 4.40 -49.07 -19.80
C ARG A 681 4.76 -49.72 -21.14
N LYS A 682 4.41 -51.01 -21.32
CA LYS A 682 4.65 -51.76 -22.57
C LYS A 682 3.91 -51.16 -23.77
N SER A 683 2.76 -50.53 -23.55
CA SER A 683 1.98 -49.89 -24.61
C SER A 683 2.58 -48.55 -25.02
N LEU A 684 2.96 -47.71 -24.05
CA LEU A 684 3.61 -46.42 -24.30
C LEU A 684 4.95 -46.60 -25.01
N THR A 685 5.84 -47.47 -24.50
CA THR A 685 7.14 -47.74 -25.15
C THR A 685 6.99 -48.25 -26.58
N ARG A 686 5.95 -49.06 -26.87
CA ARG A 686 5.69 -49.56 -28.23
C ARG A 686 5.27 -48.45 -29.18
N VAL A 687 4.40 -47.54 -28.75
CA VAL A 687 3.91 -46.44 -29.60
C VAL A 687 5.01 -45.39 -29.77
N LEU A 688 5.79 -45.11 -28.73
CA LEU A 688 6.97 -44.24 -28.77
C LEU A 688 8.03 -44.77 -29.73
N GLY A 689 8.38 -46.06 -29.66
CA GLY A 689 9.31 -46.69 -30.59
C GLY A 689 8.85 -46.63 -32.05
N LYS A 690 7.54 -46.69 -32.31
CA LYS A 690 6.98 -46.48 -33.66
C LYS A 690 7.11 -45.03 -34.12
N ALA A 691 6.89 -44.07 -33.23
CA ALA A 691 7.07 -42.65 -33.54
C ALA A 691 8.53 -42.33 -33.87
N ARG A 692 9.46 -42.79 -33.02
CA ARG A 692 10.91 -42.66 -33.20
C ARG A 692 11.40 -43.26 -34.53
N ALA A 693 11.01 -44.50 -34.83
CA ALA A 693 11.39 -45.14 -36.09
C ALA A 693 10.85 -44.40 -37.35
N GLN A 694 9.72 -43.69 -37.25
CA GLN A 694 9.21 -42.87 -38.35
C GLN A 694 10.03 -41.59 -38.52
N VAL A 695 10.42 -40.94 -37.42
CA VAL A 695 11.25 -39.72 -37.43
C VAL A 695 12.67 -40.03 -37.93
N GLU A 696 13.29 -41.11 -37.49
CA GLU A 696 14.62 -41.55 -37.97
C GLU A 696 14.61 -41.84 -39.49
N ARG A 697 13.55 -42.50 -39.98
CA ARG A 697 13.38 -42.73 -41.43
C ARG A 697 13.11 -41.45 -42.20
N ALA A 698 12.42 -40.48 -41.58
CA ALA A 698 12.16 -39.18 -42.16
C ALA A 698 13.43 -38.33 -42.26
N ALA A 699 14.39 -38.47 -41.34
CA ALA A 699 15.66 -37.76 -41.36
C ALA A 699 16.49 -38.09 -42.61
N GLY A 700 16.40 -39.32 -43.13
CA GLY A 700 17.05 -39.76 -44.37
C GLY A 700 16.19 -39.65 -45.65
N ALA A 701 15.04 -38.98 -45.60
CA ALA A 701 14.12 -38.82 -46.73
C ALA A 701 13.86 -37.34 -47.03
N HIS A 702 13.37 -37.03 -48.24
CA HIS A 702 13.05 -35.66 -48.67
C HIS A 702 11.66 -35.55 -49.32
N GLY A 703 11.11 -34.33 -49.31
CA GLY A 703 9.85 -33.98 -49.98
C GLY A 703 8.65 -34.80 -49.50
N LYS A 704 7.80 -35.26 -50.43
CA LYS A 704 6.56 -36.01 -50.10
C LYS A 704 6.79 -37.27 -49.26
N ARG A 705 7.98 -37.90 -49.39
CA ARG A 705 8.32 -39.11 -48.63
C ARG A 705 8.59 -38.77 -47.16
N GLN A 706 9.28 -37.67 -46.90
CA GLN A 706 9.55 -37.15 -45.56
C GLN A 706 8.25 -36.69 -44.87
N ASP A 707 7.44 -35.89 -45.56
CA ASP A 707 6.11 -35.43 -45.09
C ASP A 707 5.20 -36.59 -44.66
N LYS A 708 5.15 -37.67 -45.46
CA LYS A 708 4.37 -38.87 -45.13
C LYS A 708 4.85 -39.54 -43.83
N MET A 709 6.16 -39.59 -43.61
CA MET A 709 6.76 -40.20 -42.42
C MET A 709 6.54 -39.32 -41.17
N LEU A 710 6.70 -38.00 -41.29
CA LEU A 710 6.43 -37.04 -40.21
C LEU A 710 4.94 -37.06 -39.79
N LYS A 711 4.01 -37.07 -40.76
CA LYS A 711 2.58 -37.29 -40.48
C LYS A 711 2.31 -38.64 -39.80
N GLY A 712 3.08 -39.67 -40.17
CA GLY A 712 3.05 -40.97 -39.52
C GLY A 712 3.46 -40.91 -38.05
N ALA A 713 4.55 -40.18 -37.74
CA ALA A 713 5.02 -39.94 -36.38
C ALA A 713 4.00 -39.13 -35.55
N GLY A 714 3.42 -38.07 -36.12
CA GLY A 714 2.39 -37.26 -35.44
C GLY A 714 1.15 -38.06 -35.06
N LYS A 715 0.73 -39.01 -35.90
CA LYS A 715 -0.35 -39.96 -35.55
C LYS A 715 0.00 -40.85 -34.36
N GLN A 716 1.25 -41.27 -34.23
CA GLN A 716 1.71 -42.06 -33.06
C GLN A 716 1.78 -41.19 -31.80
N LEU A 717 2.23 -39.94 -31.88
CA LEU A 717 2.22 -39.00 -30.75
C LEU A 717 0.80 -38.68 -30.27
N GLY A 718 -0.14 -38.46 -31.19
CA GLY A 718 -1.55 -38.31 -30.84
C GLY A 718 -2.14 -39.58 -30.20
N ALA A 719 -1.66 -40.76 -30.57
CA ALA A 719 -2.04 -42.01 -29.92
C ALA A 719 -1.45 -42.14 -28.50
N LEU A 720 -0.20 -41.70 -28.30
CA LEU A 720 0.42 -41.60 -26.97
C LEU A 720 -0.36 -40.68 -26.05
N GLY A 721 -0.71 -39.46 -26.52
CA GLY A 721 -1.49 -38.51 -25.74
C GLY A 721 -2.85 -39.07 -25.30
N ARG A 722 -3.57 -39.75 -26.20
CA ARG A 722 -4.85 -40.41 -25.85
C ARG A 722 -4.68 -41.55 -24.84
N LEU A 723 -3.63 -42.36 -24.98
CA LEU A 723 -3.32 -43.43 -24.03
C LEU A 723 -3.01 -42.87 -22.64
N LEU A 724 -2.22 -41.79 -22.56
CA LEU A 724 -1.89 -41.11 -21.31
C LEU A 724 -3.11 -40.45 -20.66
N ALA A 725 -3.95 -39.76 -21.44
CA ALA A 725 -5.19 -39.16 -20.93
C ALA A 725 -6.13 -40.21 -20.34
N THR A 726 -6.31 -41.34 -21.04
CA THR A 726 -7.11 -42.47 -20.56
C THR A 726 -6.50 -43.10 -19.30
N ALA A 727 -5.18 -43.23 -19.25
CA ALA A 727 -4.47 -43.76 -18.10
C ALA A 727 -4.58 -42.86 -16.87
N ARG A 728 -4.52 -41.54 -17.03
CA ARG A 728 -4.72 -40.55 -15.96
C ARG A 728 -6.14 -40.64 -15.39
N GLN A 729 -7.15 -40.70 -16.26
CA GLN A 729 -8.55 -40.88 -15.85
C GLN A 729 -8.79 -42.20 -15.10
N LYS A 730 -8.12 -43.29 -15.52
CA LYS A 730 -8.20 -44.61 -14.87
C LYS A 730 -7.24 -44.81 -13.71
N LYS A 731 -6.50 -43.77 -13.27
CA LYS A 731 -5.48 -43.82 -12.21
C LYS A 731 -4.43 -44.92 -12.42
N GLN A 732 -4.07 -45.22 -13.67
CA GLN A 732 -3.08 -46.23 -14.04
C GLN A 732 -1.64 -45.70 -14.10
N VAL A 733 -1.48 -44.40 -13.86
CA VAL A 733 -0.21 -43.68 -13.77
C VAL A 733 -0.30 -42.67 -12.62
N ALA A 734 0.78 -42.50 -11.86
CA ALA A 734 0.85 -41.50 -10.79
C ALA A 734 0.69 -40.07 -11.36
N PRO A 735 0.02 -39.15 -10.66
CA PRO A 735 -0.24 -37.80 -11.16
C PRO A 735 1.01 -37.04 -11.60
N ALA A 736 2.10 -37.09 -10.83
CA ALA A 736 3.37 -36.42 -11.15
C ALA A 736 4.02 -37.01 -12.42
N LEU A 737 4.11 -38.34 -12.51
CA LEU A 737 4.64 -39.01 -13.70
C LEU A 737 3.76 -38.78 -14.94
N GLY A 738 2.44 -38.78 -14.77
CA GLY A 738 1.47 -38.53 -15.82
C GLY A 738 1.44 -37.09 -16.31
N GLY A 739 1.81 -36.13 -15.46
CA GLY A 739 2.10 -34.74 -15.84
C GLY A 739 3.32 -34.67 -16.75
N ARG A 740 4.49 -35.11 -16.25
CA ARG A 740 5.76 -35.09 -17.01
C ARG A 740 5.66 -35.81 -18.37
N LEU A 741 5.02 -36.98 -18.42
CA LEU A 741 4.82 -37.71 -19.68
C LEU A 741 3.87 -36.97 -20.64
N GLY A 742 2.88 -36.25 -20.10
CA GLY A 742 1.98 -35.42 -20.89
C GLY A 742 2.71 -34.24 -21.51
N ASP A 743 3.50 -33.53 -20.70
CA ASP A 743 4.26 -32.35 -21.12
C ASP A 743 5.33 -32.73 -22.16
N ALA A 744 6.03 -33.85 -21.96
CA ALA A 744 7.00 -34.36 -22.92
C ALA A 744 6.35 -34.81 -24.26
N VAL A 745 5.13 -35.38 -24.23
CA VAL A 745 4.38 -35.68 -25.48
C VAL A 745 3.92 -34.41 -26.18
N ALA A 746 3.52 -33.38 -25.44
CA ALA A 746 3.17 -32.09 -25.99
C ALA A 746 4.39 -31.41 -26.64
N GLY A 747 5.54 -31.39 -25.95
CA GLY A 747 6.80 -30.88 -26.47
C GLY A 747 7.27 -31.61 -27.74
N ALA A 748 7.22 -32.94 -27.76
CA ALA A 748 7.54 -33.74 -28.95
C ALA A 748 6.59 -33.45 -30.13
N SER A 749 5.30 -33.19 -29.85
CA SER A 749 4.30 -32.85 -30.87
C SER A 749 4.52 -31.44 -31.42
N GLY A 750 4.91 -30.49 -30.56
CA GLY A 750 5.32 -29.14 -30.94
C GLY A 750 6.55 -29.15 -31.83
N ALA A 751 7.63 -29.80 -31.40
CA ALA A 751 8.87 -29.92 -32.17
C ALA A 751 8.64 -30.57 -33.55
N LEU A 752 7.80 -31.62 -33.61
CA LEU A 752 7.45 -32.28 -34.87
C LEU A 752 6.64 -31.37 -35.80
N SER A 753 5.77 -30.52 -35.25
CA SER A 753 4.99 -29.54 -36.00
C SER A 753 5.88 -28.42 -36.55
N SER A 754 6.84 -27.94 -35.76
CA SER A 754 7.84 -26.96 -36.20
C SER A 754 8.75 -27.52 -37.30
N LEU A 755 9.17 -28.78 -37.17
CA LEU A 755 9.91 -29.50 -38.23
C LEU A 755 9.09 -29.62 -39.52
N HIS A 756 7.76 -29.74 -39.40
CA HIS A 756 6.86 -29.79 -40.55
C HIS A 756 6.71 -28.42 -41.22
N ALA A 757 6.66 -27.34 -40.43
CA ALA A 757 6.59 -25.97 -40.91
C ALA A 757 7.89 -25.52 -41.60
N ALA A 758 9.06 -25.93 -41.10
CA ALA A 758 10.37 -25.61 -41.69
C ALA A 758 10.67 -26.38 -43.00
N GLY A 759 9.89 -27.42 -43.33
CA GLY A 759 10.06 -28.27 -44.50
C GLY A 759 9.02 -28.07 -45.61
N GLY A 760 8.22 -27.01 -45.55
CA GLY A 760 7.36 -26.58 -46.66
C GLY A 760 8.19 -25.93 -47.78
N PRO A 761 7.81 -26.11 -49.06
CA PRO A 761 8.52 -25.48 -50.18
C PRO A 761 8.50 -23.95 -50.11
#